data_AF-A0A8T4P7B0-F1
#
_entry.id   AF-A0A8T4P7B0-F1
#
_cell.length_a   1.000
_cell.length_b   1.000
_cell.length_c   1.000
_cell.angle_alpha   90.00
_cell.angle_beta   90.00
_cell.angle_gamma   90.00
#
_symmetry.space_group_name_H-M   'P 1'
#
loop_
_entity.id
_entity.type
_entity.pdbx_description
1 polymer ?
#
loop_
_entity_poly.entity_id
_entity_poly.type
_entity_poly.pdbx_seq_one_letter_code
_entity_poly.pdbx_strand_id
1 'polypeptide(L)'
;MQKRGVFFSGDALVALLIIFFVLLVVFPVKENVRVVSEAHQDILNSLSVLKVGEVDDGYVSALISSGVITDLNKSLLEQIGEFSVTDPDLARDVAESVLGDLNLTGNIGVWYGSVLVYSSNKTEFENAEDVDTARLILSGIKEGESITGFSARAFLSSNLINDYFYFGGYVGDGNISVNVPYEGNISSAELELTVNNNFELYINGVFQGTYTKSASEFTPVNYALNTSDFISGNNVIELRGNNLHVAGGFFRISYKPDVSFSDDKKYNFPGINGLINLYDGFYIPGDLEGIDIFLHINSSNTSVFLNLGNVSVFNSTTNGEETIVIDDATLGSMLDYSELSRKTIPIRFGMKNVTFLGIEQDIDVFSVTDLSGSMCGTCSGGGFLCCFFGGPCNNNQLQCEDCGGSCSNPAIDTAKQANNLFIDSILNSSNDNKVGLVGYKGSVSSGDVHALSNDSTSLKNEVNSWSAGGWTCICCGINRAVDDLLAQSDTDKFRSIVVMSDGQATHECAQQNTGDPSQDAIEAACDAYNISGITVHAIGFGENVDEATLQQIASCGNGDYYFSAVDELVDIYEQVAQNIIAEYIEQTIDIVGDLHARLFEDSYIQFDYEQQNIPVGLIITLEKIFDDDYSGNFFVESDSSILETRVTSYSGPRWTANVGIDGNSVYNLSTYGSDYIKLGDPYIVNIPNSLVGGGEHIVNLTTGVAPDNSTQGSDSNKIIYTIVKNASSFSPILSTADGCDWSIEFEDDSVVNSAIPKEYLGSESCYYNSSFSDGLIVDNNDAYQVAVLNLLGEMDVDSNGKVDFLFTQEDLAVSLDEVAGIPFTWSSEVQARRWY
;
A
#
# COMPACT_ATOMS: atom_id res chain seq x y z
N MET A 1 -9.00 -70.82 -89.21
CA MET A 1 -9.91 -69.88 -88.50
C MET A 1 -10.77 -70.52 -87.40
N GLN A 2 -10.42 -71.70 -86.84
CA GLN A 2 -11.28 -72.41 -85.86
C GLN A 2 -10.82 -72.35 -84.39
N LYS A 3 -9.74 -71.64 -84.05
CA LYS A 3 -9.26 -71.53 -82.65
C LYS A 3 -9.63 -70.22 -81.93
N ARG A 4 -10.19 -69.23 -82.64
CA ARG A 4 -10.57 -67.93 -82.03
C ARG A 4 -12.03 -67.85 -81.58
N GLY A 5 -12.92 -68.68 -82.13
CA GLY A 5 -14.34 -68.69 -81.75
C GLY A 5 -14.60 -69.30 -80.36
N VAL A 6 -13.83 -70.33 -79.99
CA VAL A 6 -14.01 -71.03 -78.69
C VAL A 6 -13.61 -70.13 -77.51
N PHE A 7 -12.57 -69.31 -77.66
CA PHE A 7 -12.17 -68.35 -76.62
C PHE A 7 -13.20 -67.23 -76.41
N PHE A 8 -13.79 -66.71 -77.49
CA PHE A 8 -14.85 -65.69 -77.37
C PHE A 8 -16.13 -66.22 -76.73
N SER A 9 -16.49 -67.49 -76.98
CA SER A 9 -17.65 -68.11 -76.33
C SER A 9 -17.37 -68.48 -74.87
N GLY A 10 -16.12 -68.80 -74.52
CA GLY A 10 -15.70 -69.05 -73.14
C GLY A 10 -15.77 -67.81 -72.26
N ASP A 11 -15.20 -66.70 -72.72
CA ASP A 11 -15.22 -65.43 -71.96
C ASP A 11 -16.64 -64.87 -71.81
N ALA A 12 -17.49 -65.03 -72.82
CA ALA A 12 -18.90 -64.64 -72.73
C ALA A 12 -19.65 -65.46 -71.67
N LEU A 13 -19.36 -66.77 -71.55
CA LEU A 13 -19.98 -67.62 -70.55
C LEU A 13 -19.52 -67.27 -69.13
N VAL A 14 -18.23 -66.99 -68.95
CA VAL A 14 -17.66 -66.57 -67.64
C VAL A 14 -18.22 -65.21 -67.22
N ALA A 15 -18.30 -64.25 -68.14
CA ALA A 15 -18.92 -62.96 -67.87
C ALA A 15 -20.41 -63.10 -67.48
N LEU A 16 -21.14 -63.99 -68.16
CA LEU A 16 -22.55 -64.24 -67.86
C LEU A 16 -22.75 -64.94 -66.51
N LEU A 17 -21.83 -65.85 -66.12
CA LEU A 17 -21.81 -66.47 -64.80
C LEU A 17 -21.51 -65.45 -63.69
N ILE A 18 -20.59 -64.51 -63.91
CA ILE A 18 -20.31 -63.43 -62.95
C ILE A 18 -21.53 -62.52 -62.78
N ILE A 19 -22.20 -62.15 -63.88
CA ILE A 19 -23.44 -61.36 -63.82
C ILE A 19 -24.54 -62.12 -63.08
N PHE A 20 -24.68 -63.42 -63.32
CA PHE A 20 -25.67 -64.26 -62.64
C PHE A 20 -25.36 -64.43 -61.16
N PHE A 21 -24.08 -64.53 -60.79
CA PHE A 21 -23.62 -64.59 -59.40
C PHE A 21 -23.83 -63.26 -58.67
N VAL A 22 -23.54 -62.12 -59.32
CA VAL A 22 -23.84 -60.78 -58.80
C VAL A 22 -25.35 -60.60 -58.62
N LEU A 23 -26.18 -61.06 -59.57
CA LEU A 23 -27.65 -61.02 -59.42
C LEU A 23 -28.17 -61.94 -58.30
N LEU A 24 -27.58 -63.11 -58.08
CA LEU A 24 -27.99 -64.02 -57.00
C LEU A 24 -27.51 -63.60 -55.61
N VAL A 25 -26.36 -62.93 -55.51
CA VAL A 25 -25.75 -62.54 -54.23
C VAL A 25 -26.12 -61.10 -53.83
N VAL A 26 -26.24 -60.16 -54.78
CA VAL A 26 -26.52 -58.74 -54.49
C VAL A 26 -28.02 -58.43 -54.48
N PHE A 27 -28.84 -59.14 -55.27
CA PHE A 27 -30.27 -58.84 -55.35
C PHE A 27 -31.12 -59.27 -54.14
N PRO A 28 -30.74 -60.25 -53.28
CA PRO A 28 -31.47 -60.48 -52.03
C PRO A 28 -31.14 -59.46 -50.93
N VAL A 29 -30.20 -58.53 -51.12
CA VAL A 29 -29.80 -57.53 -50.10
C VAL A 29 -30.34 -56.13 -50.42
N LYS A 30 -31.38 -56.04 -51.26
CA LYS A 30 -32.23 -54.86 -51.32
C LYS A 30 -33.57 -55.22 -50.68
N GLU A 31 -33.58 -55.23 -49.35
CA GLU A 31 -34.81 -54.96 -48.63
C GLU A 31 -35.33 -53.62 -49.17
N ASN A 32 -36.48 -53.69 -49.84
CA ASN A 32 -37.32 -52.52 -49.93
C ASN A 32 -37.69 -52.20 -48.48
N VAL A 33 -36.99 -51.25 -47.87
CA VAL A 33 -37.46 -50.58 -46.66
C VAL A 33 -38.77 -49.92 -47.06
N ARG A 34 -39.88 -50.65 -46.89
CA ARG A 34 -41.15 -50.02 -46.62
C ARG A 34 -40.88 -49.25 -45.34
N VAL A 35 -40.80 -47.92 -45.42
CA VAL A 35 -41.04 -47.09 -44.25
C VAL A 35 -42.51 -47.34 -43.91
N VAL A 36 -42.77 -48.38 -43.13
CA VAL A 36 -44.01 -48.50 -42.39
C VAL A 36 -43.85 -47.42 -41.33
N SER A 37 -44.61 -46.33 -41.40
CA SER A 37 -44.69 -45.44 -40.24
C SER A 37 -45.36 -46.28 -39.15
N GLU A 38 -44.65 -46.45 -38.03
CA GLU A 38 -45.13 -47.30 -36.94
C GLU A 38 -45.73 -46.40 -35.87
N ALA A 39 -47.01 -46.65 -35.56
CA ALA A 39 -47.79 -45.77 -34.70
C ALA A 39 -47.13 -45.46 -33.34
N HIS A 40 -46.34 -46.39 -32.77
CA HIS A 40 -45.64 -46.15 -31.51
C HIS A 40 -44.47 -45.15 -31.64
N GLN A 41 -43.81 -45.07 -32.80
CA GLN A 41 -42.80 -44.05 -33.10
C GLN A 41 -43.46 -42.71 -33.41
N ASP A 42 -44.54 -42.72 -34.21
CA ASP A 42 -45.28 -41.51 -34.58
C ASP A 42 -45.90 -40.83 -33.34
N ILE A 43 -46.39 -41.61 -32.36
CA ILE A 43 -46.89 -41.08 -31.08
C ILE A 43 -45.78 -40.34 -30.33
N LEU A 44 -44.61 -40.96 -30.11
CA LEU A 44 -43.52 -40.28 -29.40
C LEU A 44 -43.03 -39.03 -30.13
N ASN A 45 -42.87 -39.09 -31.45
CA ASN A 45 -42.41 -37.96 -32.25
C ASN A 45 -43.44 -36.82 -32.30
N SER A 46 -44.74 -37.14 -32.30
CA SER A 46 -45.79 -36.12 -32.31
C SER A 46 -45.89 -35.44 -30.95
N LEU A 47 -45.90 -36.23 -29.86
CA LEU A 47 -46.00 -35.70 -28.50
C LEU A 47 -44.76 -34.90 -28.08
N SER A 48 -43.56 -35.25 -28.57
CA SER A 48 -42.32 -34.53 -28.26
C SER A 48 -42.20 -33.17 -28.94
N VAL A 49 -43.02 -32.90 -29.96
CA VAL A 49 -42.99 -31.63 -30.72
C VAL A 49 -44.26 -30.79 -30.46
N LEU A 50 -45.40 -31.43 -30.22
CA LEU A 50 -46.68 -30.75 -29.96
C LEU A 50 -46.60 -30.01 -28.63
N LYS A 51 -46.65 -28.68 -28.65
CA LYS A 51 -46.65 -27.88 -27.42
C LYS A 51 -47.98 -28.00 -26.71
N VAL A 52 -47.97 -27.99 -25.38
CA VAL A 52 -49.19 -28.07 -24.55
C VAL A 52 -50.17 -26.94 -24.88
N GLY A 53 -49.67 -25.73 -25.13
CA GLY A 53 -50.51 -24.60 -25.53
C GLY A 53 -51.12 -24.69 -26.93
N GLU A 54 -50.66 -25.62 -27.76
CA GLU A 54 -51.15 -25.86 -29.13
C GLU A 54 -52.14 -27.04 -29.19
N VAL A 55 -52.38 -27.73 -28.08
CA VAL A 55 -53.27 -28.90 -28.02
C VAL A 55 -54.74 -28.45 -28.04
N ASP A 56 -55.45 -28.78 -29.11
CA ASP A 56 -56.89 -28.59 -29.23
C ASP A 56 -57.67 -29.73 -28.54
N ASP A 57 -57.56 -29.80 -27.21
CA ASP A 57 -58.25 -30.77 -26.36
C ASP A 57 -58.99 -30.08 -25.20
N GLY A 58 -60.23 -30.53 -24.93
CA GLY A 58 -61.11 -29.90 -23.95
C GLY A 58 -60.67 -30.07 -22.49
N TYR A 59 -59.99 -31.18 -22.16
CA TYR A 59 -59.47 -31.45 -20.82
C TYR A 59 -58.17 -30.68 -20.57
N VAL A 60 -57.23 -30.68 -21.53
CA VAL A 60 -56.00 -29.89 -21.47
C VAL A 60 -56.32 -28.39 -21.37
N SER A 61 -57.28 -27.91 -22.15
CA SER A 61 -57.75 -26.51 -22.07
C SER A 61 -58.31 -26.15 -20.68
N ALA A 62 -58.98 -27.10 -20.01
CA ALA A 62 -59.50 -26.88 -18.66
C ALA A 62 -58.37 -26.78 -17.63
N LEU A 63 -57.34 -27.63 -17.72
CA LEU A 63 -56.16 -27.59 -16.84
C LEU A 63 -55.32 -26.32 -17.00
N ILE A 64 -55.23 -25.79 -18.23
CA ILE A 64 -54.62 -24.48 -18.49
C ILE A 64 -55.45 -23.38 -17.81
N SER A 65 -56.78 -23.40 -17.98
CA SER A 65 -57.66 -22.38 -17.42
C SER A 65 -57.74 -22.37 -15.89
N SER A 66 -57.53 -23.53 -15.25
CA SER A 66 -57.50 -23.68 -13.79
C SER A 66 -56.13 -23.37 -13.17
N GLY A 67 -55.12 -23.08 -14.00
CA GLY A 67 -53.75 -22.80 -13.56
C GLY A 67 -52.95 -24.02 -13.11
N VAL A 68 -53.42 -25.24 -13.42
CA VAL A 68 -52.69 -26.49 -13.13
C VAL A 68 -51.53 -26.67 -14.12
N ILE A 69 -51.73 -26.29 -15.39
CA ILE A 69 -50.66 -26.17 -16.38
C ILE A 69 -50.29 -24.69 -16.51
N THR A 70 -49.05 -24.35 -16.20
CA THR A 70 -48.54 -22.97 -16.22
C THR A 70 -47.62 -22.69 -17.40
N ASP A 71 -46.82 -23.67 -17.83
CA ASP A 71 -45.90 -23.54 -18.96
C ASP A 71 -46.49 -24.14 -20.24
N LEU A 72 -46.94 -23.24 -21.13
CA LEU A 72 -47.56 -23.62 -22.41
C LEU A 72 -46.56 -24.02 -23.50
N ASN A 73 -45.26 -23.78 -23.30
CA ASN A 73 -44.22 -24.04 -24.29
C ASN A 73 -43.62 -25.44 -24.18
N LYS A 74 -43.84 -26.15 -23.07
CA LYS A 74 -43.47 -27.57 -22.92
C LYS A 74 -44.13 -28.39 -24.02
N SER A 75 -43.43 -29.41 -24.51
CA SER A 75 -44.07 -30.44 -25.31
C SER A 75 -45.09 -31.20 -24.46
N LEU A 76 -46.11 -31.73 -25.10
CA LEU A 76 -47.13 -32.52 -24.42
C LEU A 76 -46.52 -33.77 -23.78
N LEU A 77 -45.45 -34.32 -24.36
CA LEU A 77 -44.67 -35.40 -23.77
C LEU A 77 -43.98 -34.95 -22.47
N GLU A 78 -43.32 -33.79 -22.45
CA GLU A 78 -42.70 -33.26 -21.22
C GLU A 78 -43.73 -32.99 -20.11
N GLN A 79 -44.89 -32.44 -20.46
CA GLN A 79 -45.95 -32.16 -19.49
C GLN A 79 -46.58 -33.44 -18.91
N ILE A 80 -46.82 -34.46 -19.74
CA ILE A 80 -47.27 -35.78 -19.27
C ILE A 80 -46.19 -36.41 -18.38
N GLY A 81 -44.91 -36.24 -18.71
CA GLY A 81 -43.81 -36.72 -17.89
C GLY A 81 -43.73 -36.05 -16.52
N GLU A 82 -43.91 -34.73 -16.45
CA GLU A 82 -43.99 -33.97 -15.20
C GLU A 82 -45.14 -34.50 -14.32
N PHE A 83 -46.33 -34.69 -14.89
CA PHE A 83 -47.44 -35.28 -14.17
C PHE A 83 -47.19 -36.73 -13.77
N SER A 84 -46.49 -37.53 -14.58
CA SER A 84 -46.22 -38.93 -14.25
C SER A 84 -45.42 -39.10 -12.94
N VAL A 85 -44.69 -38.06 -12.54
CA VAL A 85 -43.94 -37.98 -11.28
C VAL A 85 -44.73 -37.27 -10.18
N THR A 86 -45.41 -36.17 -10.50
CA THR A 86 -46.08 -35.31 -9.50
C THR A 86 -47.49 -35.77 -9.14
N ASP A 87 -48.26 -36.21 -10.12
CA ASP A 87 -49.63 -36.73 -9.99
C ASP A 87 -49.92 -37.76 -11.11
N PRO A 88 -49.65 -39.07 -10.85
CA PRO A 88 -49.77 -40.11 -11.87
C PRO A 88 -51.18 -40.28 -12.44
N ASP A 89 -52.22 -39.92 -11.68
CA ASP A 89 -53.61 -40.00 -12.15
C ASP A 89 -53.88 -38.87 -13.15
N LEU A 90 -53.39 -37.66 -12.87
CA LEU A 90 -53.45 -36.53 -13.81
C LEU A 90 -52.69 -36.81 -15.11
N ALA A 91 -51.53 -37.47 -15.03
CA ALA A 91 -50.76 -37.87 -16.20
C ALA A 91 -51.54 -38.81 -17.11
N ARG A 92 -52.26 -39.77 -16.51
CA ARG A 92 -53.11 -40.73 -17.22
C ARG A 92 -54.32 -40.06 -17.85
N ASP A 93 -54.97 -39.16 -17.13
CA ASP A 93 -56.14 -38.44 -17.65
C ASP A 93 -55.76 -37.54 -18.85
N VAL A 94 -54.62 -36.83 -18.79
CA VAL A 94 -54.12 -36.03 -19.91
C VAL A 94 -53.77 -36.91 -21.10
N ALA A 95 -53.04 -38.01 -20.87
CA ALA A 95 -52.64 -38.92 -21.93
C ALA A 95 -53.85 -39.61 -22.59
N GLU A 96 -54.86 -40.00 -21.80
CA GLU A 96 -56.11 -40.59 -22.29
C GLU A 96 -56.94 -39.59 -23.09
N SER A 97 -57.06 -38.34 -22.64
CA SER A 97 -57.82 -37.32 -23.38
C SER A 97 -57.23 -37.07 -24.77
N VAL A 98 -55.90 -36.99 -24.87
CA VAL A 98 -55.25 -36.66 -26.14
C VAL A 98 -55.08 -37.87 -27.07
N LEU A 99 -54.77 -39.05 -26.52
CA LEU A 99 -54.51 -40.24 -27.33
C LEU A 99 -55.74 -41.15 -27.51
N GLY A 100 -56.78 -41.01 -26.68
CA GLY A 100 -57.95 -41.88 -26.66
C GLY A 100 -58.75 -41.92 -27.97
N ASP A 101 -58.77 -40.80 -28.70
CA ASP A 101 -59.49 -40.68 -29.98
C ASP A 101 -58.73 -41.26 -31.19
N LEU A 102 -57.48 -41.71 -31.00
CA LEU A 102 -56.68 -42.31 -32.08
C LEU A 102 -57.21 -43.69 -32.45
N ASN A 103 -57.59 -43.87 -33.72
CA ASN A 103 -58.01 -45.18 -34.25
C ASN A 103 -56.80 -46.08 -34.56
N LEU A 104 -56.28 -46.73 -33.53
CA LEU A 104 -55.11 -47.59 -33.60
C LEU A 104 -55.48 -49.03 -34.00
N THR A 105 -54.74 -49.61 -34.95
CA THR A 105 -55.02 -50.96 -35.48
C THR A 105 -54.43 -52.10 -34.64
N GLY A 106 -53.54 -51.82 -33.68
CA GLY A 106 -52.87 -52.80 -32.80
C GLY A 106 -52.75 -52.31 -31.35
N ASN A 107 -52.20 -53.14 -30.45
CA ASN A 107 -52.04 -52.76 -29.05
C ASN A 107 -50.90 -51.76 -28.88
N ILE A 108 -51.11 -50.66 -28.15
CA ILE A 108 -50.10 -49.65 -27.84
C ILE A 108 -50.19 -49.24 -26.37
N GLY A 109 -49.04 -48.95 -25.78
CA GLY A 109 -48.96 -48.32 -24.46
C GLY A 109 -47.79 -47.35 -24.39
N VAL A 110 -47.90 -46.39 -23.48
CA VAL A 110 -46.87 -45.38 -23.20
C VAL A 110 -46.49 -45.46 -21.72
N TRP A 111 -45.19 -45.55 -21.45
CA TRP A 111 -44.61 -45.68 -20.12
C TRP A 111 -43.56 -44.59 -19.87
N TYR A 112 -43.52 -44.08 -18.64
CA TYR A 112 -42.44 -43.28 -18.10
C TYR A 112 -41.74 -44.12 -17.02
N GLY A 113 -40.52 -44.59 -17.29
CA GLY A 113 -39.86 -45.60 -16.45
C GLY A 113 -40.71 -46.86 -16.29
N SER A 114 -41.22 -47.11 -15.08
CA SER A 114 -42.13 -48.23 -14.76
C SER A 114 -43.62 -47.83 -14.73
N VAL A 115 -43.95 -46.54 -14.84
CA VAL A 115 -45.32 -46.02 -14.73
C VAL A 115 -46.01 -46.07 -16.09
N LEU A 116 -47.15 -46.77 -16.19
CA LEU A 116 -47.99 -46.80 -17.37
C LEU A 116 -48.90 -45.56 -17.38
N VAL A 117 -48.79 -44.71 -18.40
CA VAL A 117 -49.59 -43.47 -18.51
C VAL A 117 -50.70 -43.57 -19.55
N TYR A 118 -50.58 -44.43 -20.57
CA TYR A 118 -51.63 -44.65 -21.57
C TYR A 118 -51.58 -46.07 -22.10
N SER A 119 -52.74 -46.68 -22.39
CA SER A 119 -52.83 -47.96 -23.07
C SER A 119 -54.09 -48.08 -23.91
N SER A 120 -53.93 -48.50 -25.17
CA SER A 120 -55.02 -48.91 -26.07
C SER A 120 -54.76 -50.33 -26.54
N ASN A 121 -55.46 -51.31 -25.95
CA ASN A 121 -55.21 -52.73 -26.15
C ASN A 121 -56.48 -53.58 -26.32
N LYS A 122 -56.36 -54.62 -27.15
CA LYS A 122 -57.31 -55.73 -27.36
C LYS A 122 -56.87 -57.02 -26.67
N THR A 123 -55.57 -57.16 -26.38
CA THR A 123 -54.94 -58.27 -25.63
C THR A 123 -54.00 -57.73 -24.54
N GLU A 124 -53.93 -58.42 -23.40
CA GLU A 124 -53.07 -57.99 -22.27
C GLU A 124 -51.58 -58.04 -22.64
N PHE A 125 -50.80 -57.05 -22.20
CA PHE A 125 -49.37 -56.93 -22.46
C PHE A 125 -48.57 -58.15 -21.95
N GLU A 126 -49.00 -58.76 -20.84
CA GLU A 126 -48.33 -59.93 -20.25
C GLU A 126 -48.34 -61.17 -21.17
N ASN A 127 -49.24 -61.21 -22.14
CA ASN A 127 -49.39 -62.32 -23.08
C ASN A 127 -48.79 -62.03 -24.47
N ALA A 128 -48.04 -60.94 -24.62
CA ALA A 128 -47.44 -60.54 -25.89
C ALA A 128 -46.41 -61.56 -26.39
N GLU A 129 -46.55 -62.03 -27.63
CA GLU A 129 -45.53 -62.88 -28.28
C GLU A 129 -44.39 -62.05 -28.90
N ASP A 130 -44.68 -60.81 -29.30
CA ASP A 130 -43.72 -59.88 -29.90
C ASP A 130 -44.00 -58.43 -29.45
N VAL A 131 -42.95 -57.65 -29.19
CA VAL A 131 -43.03 -56.28 -28.65
C VAL A 131 -42.06 -55.34 -29.38
N ASP A 132 -42.61 -54.41 -30.15
CA ASP A 132 -41.87 -53.30 -30.75
C ASP A 132 -41.81 -52.13 -29.75
N THR A 133 -40.64 -51.50 -29.59
CA THR A 133 -40.46 -50.39 -28.62
C THR A 133 -39.77 -49.20 -29.27
N ALA A 134 -40.38 -48.02 -29.16
CA ALA A 134 -39.75 -46.74 -29.39
C ALA A 134 -39.42 -46.09 -28.04
N ARG A 135 -38.28 -45.39 -27.98
CA ARG A 135 -37.73 -44.81 -26.76
C ARG A 135 -37.33 -43.37 -26.99
N LEU A 136 -37.63 -42.51 -26.02
CA LEU A 136 -37.13 -41.14 -25.96
C LEU A 136 -36.62 -40.87 -24.55
N ILE A 137 -35.54 -40.12 -24.44
CA ILE A 137 -34.98 -39.69 -23.17
C ILE A 137 -35.41 -38.24 -22.94
N LEU A 138 -36.06 -37.97 -21.81
CA LEU A 138 -36.42 -36.62 -21.36
C LEU A 138 -35.53 -36.23 -20.18
N SER A 139 -34.88 -35.07 -20.27
CA SER A 139 -34.04 -34.53 -19.20
C SER A 139 -34.88 -33.73 -18.20
N GLY A 140 -34.57 -33.81 -16.90
CA GLY A 140 -35.20 -32.97 -15.87
C GLY A 140 -36.53 -33.45 -15.25
N ILE A 141 -36.96 -34.71 -15.44
CA ILE A 141 -38.09 -35.37 -14.73
C ILE A 141 -37.69 -36.56 -13.76
N LYS A 142 -37.69 -36.39 -12.42
CA LYS A 142 -37.27 -37.39 -11.39
C LYS A 142 -38.07 -37.20 -10.10
N GLU A 143 -38.36 -38.30 -9.45
CA GLU A 143 -39.14 -38.36 -8.21
C GLU A 143 -38.45 -37.60 -7.06
N GLY A 144 -39.12 -36.57 -6.53
CA GLY A 144 -38.78 -35.90 -5.27
C GLY A 144 -37.84 -34.69 -5.34
N GLU A 145 -37.36 -34.26 -6.52
CA GLU A 145 -36.45 -33.10 -6.68
C GLU A 145 -37.05 -32.02 -7.60
N SER A 146 -36.61 -30.76 -7.41
CA SER A 146 -37.02 -29.63 -8.26
C SER A 146 -36.57 -29.85 -9.72
N ILE A 147 -37.44 -29.49 -10.66
CA ILE A 147 -37.17 -29.55 -12.11
C ILE A 147 -36.26 -28.41 -12.61
N THR A 148 -35.89 -27.47 -11.71
CA THR A 148 -35.06 -26.29 -11.99
C THR A 148 -33.85 -26.27 -11.05
N GLY A 149 -32.65 -26.06 -11.59
CA GLY A 149 -31.42 -25.84 -10.83
C GLY A 149 -30.97 -24.38 -10.86
N PHE A 150 -30.25 -23.95 -9.81
CA PHE A 150 -29.74 -22.61 -9.61
C PHE A 150 -28.20 -22.60 -9.65
N SER A 151 -27.60 -21.55 -10.19
CA SER A 151 -26.17 -21.27 -10.07
C SER A 151 -26.02 -19.82 -9.68
N ALA A 152 -25.17 -19.54 -8.69
CA ALA A 152 -24.87 -18.20 -8.24
C ALA A 152 -23.40 -17.89 -8.47
N ARG A 153 -23.13 -16.61 -8.75
CA ARG A 153 -21.78 -16.07 -8.79
C ARG A 153 -21.63 -15.06 -7.66
N ALA A 154 -20.70 -15.32 -6.76
CA ALA A 154 -20.26 -14.35 -5.76
C ALA A 154 -19.01 -13.66 -6.27
N PHE A 155 -18.96 -12.33 -6.15
CA PHE A 155 -17.78 -11.57 -6.52
C PHE A 155 -17.67 -10.31 -5.65
N LEU A 156 -16.46 -9.82 -5.48
CA LEU A 156 -16.28 -8.49 -4.91
C LEU A 156 -16.28 -7.45 -6.02
N SER A 157 -17.17 -6.48 -5.91
CA SER A 157 -17.10 -5.23 -6.67
C SER A 157 -16.91 -4.12 -5.65
N SER A 158 -15.67 -3.70 -5.43
CA SER A 158 -15.44 -2.50 -4.64
C SER A 158 -16.13 -1.33 -5.32
N ASN A 159 -17.07 -0.70 -4.61
CA ASN A 159 -17.65 0.57 -5.04
C ASN A 159 -16.97 1.74 -4.33
N LEU A 160 -16.00 1.52 -3.45
CA LEU A 160 -15.28 2.56 -2.71
C LEU A 160 -13.90 2.76 -3.32
N ILE A 161 -13.59 4.01 -3.67
CA ILE A 161 -12.27 4.44 -4.13
C ILE A 161 -11.55 5.13 -2.96
N ASN A 162 -10.29 4.78 -2.75
CA ASN A 162 -9.39 5.45 -1.81
C ASN A 162 -8.43 6.34 -2.60
N ASP A 163 -8.60 7.67 -2.50
CA ASP A 163 -7.74 8.64 -3.15
C ASP A 163 -6.85 9.35 -2.11
N TYR A 164 -5.60 9.59 -2.51
CA TYR A 164 -4.56 10.20 -1.68
C TYR A 164 -4.10 11.52 -2.29
N PHE A 165 -4.05 12.56 -1.46
CA PHE A 165 -3.57 13.89 -1.82
C PHE A 165 -2.35 14.21 -0.95
N TYR A 166 -1.18 14.17 -1.55
CA TYR A 166 0.09 14.21 -0.82
C TYR A 166 0.54 15.64 -0.52
N PHE A 167 1.17 15.81 0.64
CA PHE A 167 2.07 16.92 0.90
C PHE A 167 3.47 16.51 0.46
N GLY A 168 4.22 17.43 -0.15
CA GLY A 168 5.63 17.17 -0.48
C GLY A 168 6.50 16.93 0.75
N GLY A 169 7.77 16.57 0.51
CA GLY A 169 8.74 16.37 1.59
C GLY A 169 8.83 17.61 2.49
N TYR A 170 8.60 18.79 1.91
CA TYR A 170 8.36 20.01 2.66
C TYR A 170 7.45 20.99 1.93
N VAL A 171 6.44 21.49 2.63
CA VAL A 171 5.46 22.46 2.15
C VAL A 171 5.30 23.56 3.18
N GLY A 172 5.54 24.81 2.80
CA GLY A 172 5.02 25.95 3.55
C GLY A 172 6.04 27.02 3.90
N ASP A 173 6.08 27.35 5.19
CA ASP A 173 6.30 28.68 5.79
C ASP A 173 5.10 29.64 5.60
N GLY A 174 3.87 29.14 5.82
CA GLY A 174 2.64 29.92 5.68
C GLY A 174 1.35 29.11 5.85
N ASN A 175 0.21 29.69 5.49
CA ASN A 175 -1.04 28.90 5.41
C ASN A 175 -0.96 27.98 4.18
N ILE A 176 -1.33 26.72 4.35
CA ILE A 176 -1.20 25.69 3.33
C ILE A 176 -2.60 25.22 2.92
N SER A 177 -2.85 25.08 1.62
CA SER A 177 -4.11 24.55 1.08
C SER A 177 -3.86 23.37 0.15
N VAL A 178 -4.79 22.42 0.13
CA VAL A 178 -4.76 21.27 -0.79
C VAL A 178 -6.11 21.15 -1.48
N ASN A 179 -6.04 20.90 -2.78
CA ASN A 179 -7.22 20.66 -3.59
C ASN A 179 -7.59 19.18 -3.61
N VAL A 180 -8.86 18.87 -3.30
CA VAL A 180 -9.39 17.51 -3.13
C VAL A 180 -10.64 17.35 -4.01
N PRO A 181 -10.47 17.10 -5.32
CA PRO A 181 -11.56 16.76 -6.22
C PRO A 181 -12.02 15.32 -6.00
N TYR A 182 -13.34 15.10 -5.90
CA TYR A 182 -13.96 13.77 -5.99
C TYR A 182 -15.41 13.90 -6.47
N GLU A 183 -15.97 12.90 -7.13
CA GLU A 183 -17.39 12.91 -7.54
C GLU A 183 -18.12 11.70 -6.97
N GLY A 184 -19.08 11.92 -6.08
CA GLY A 184 -19.88 10.89 -5.45
C GLY A 184 -20.15 11.12 -3.96
N ASN A 185 -20.35 10.04 -3.22
CA ASN A 185 -20.66 10.09 -1.79
C ASN A 185 -19.44 9.71 -0.96
N ILE A 186 -18.92 10.68 -0.20
CA ILE A 186 -17.80 10.46 0.71
C ILE A 186 -18.22 9.58 1.90
N SER A 187 -17.38 8.60 2.22
CA SER A 187 -17.54 7.68 3.34
C SER A 187 -16.67 8.10 4.51
N SER A 188 -15.40 8.41 4.27
CA SER A 188 -14.43 8.84 5.28
C SER A 188 -13.40 9.82 4.72
N ALA A 189 -12.80 10.58 5.62
CA ALA A 189 -11.74 11.54 5.35
C ALA A 189 -10.73 11.51 6.50
N GLU A 190 -9.44 11.41 6.17
CA GLU A 190 -8.36 11.30 7.13
C GLU A 190 -7.17 12.14 6.71
N LEU A 191 -6.47 12.69 7.70
CA LEU A 191 -5.30 13.53 7.50
C LEU A 191 -4.14 12.95 8.30
N GLU A 192 -3.08 12.53 7.61
CA GLU A 192 -1.81 12.11 8.20
C GLU A 192 -0.74 13.13 7.81
N LEU A 193 -0.06 13.77 8.78
CA LEU A 193 1.05 14.66 8.45
C LEU A 193 2.05 14.86 9.60
N THR A 194 3.25 15.30 9.24
CA THR A 194 4.23 15.93 10.14
C THR A 194 4.10 17.45 10.03
N VAL A 195 3.90 18.14 11.14
CA VAL A 195 3.70 19.59 11.16
C VAL A 195 4.37 20.25 12.35
N ASN A 196 5.01 21.38 12.11
CA ASN A 196 5.87 22.06 13.09
C ASN A 196 5.08 22.78 14.20
N ASN A 197 3.87 23.25 13.91
CA ASN A 197 3.07 24.11 14.78
C ASN A 197 1.61 23.66 14.88
N ASN A 198 0.95 24.05 15.97
CA ASN A 198 -0.49 23.86 16.11
C ASN A 198 -1.21 24.67 15.01
N PHE A 199 -2.27 24.11 14.45
CA PHE A 199 -2.95 24.70 13.30
C PHE A 199 -4.48 24.64 13.45
N GLU A 200 -5.14 25.53 12.72
CA GLU A 200 -6.58 25.51 12.49
C GLU A 200 -6.88 24.84 11.15
N LEU A 201 -7.85 23.94 11.13
CA LEU A 201 -8.28 23.26 9.91
C LEU A 201 -9.58 23.88 9.39
N TYR A 202 -9.61 24.18 8.09
CA TYR A 202 -10.81 24.64 7.38
C TYR A 202 -11.09 23.72 6.19
N ILE A 203 -12.36 23.41 5.97
CA ILE A 203 -12.84 22.64 4.81
C ILE A 203 -13.84 23.52 4.08
N ASN A 204 -13.57 23.85 2.83
CA ASN A 204 -14.40 24.77 2.04
C ASN A 204 -14.66 26.12 2.77
N GLY A 205 -13.66 26.60 3.52
CA GLY A 205 -13.75 27.81 4.34
C GLY A 205 -14.49 27.66 5.68
N VAL A 206 -15.00 26.46 6.02
CA VAL A 206 -15.67 26.16 7.29
C VAL A 206 -14.66 25.62 8.31
N PHE A 207 -14.58 26.27 9.47
CA PHE A 207 -13.68 25.87 10.56
C PHE A 207 -14.07 24.52 11.17
N GLN A 208 -13.13 23.57 11.19
CA GLN A 208 -13.32 22.22 11.74
C GLN A 208 -12.80 22.08 13.17
N GLY A 209 -11.77 22.84 13.54
CA GLY A 209 -11.14 22.73 14.85
C GLY A 209 -9.69 23.18 14.87
N THR A 210 -9.08 23.11 16.05
CA THR A 210 -7.66 23.35 16.27
C THR A 210 -6.98 22.04 16.61
N TYR A 211 -5.87 21.75 15.94
CA TYR A 211 -5.13 20.51 16.01
C TYR A 211 -3.72 20.76 16.54
N THR A 212 -3.18 19.79 17.26
CA THR A 212 -1.85 19.88 17.89
C THR A 212 -0.76 19.49 16.92
N LYS A 213 0.40 20.12 17.01
CA LYS A 213 1.57 19.77 16.20
C LYS A 213 2.05 18.33 16.37
N SER A 214 2.89 17.88 15.45
CA SER A 214 3.59 16.60 15.54
C SER A 214 4.68 16.62 16.60
N ALA A 215 5.06 15.44 17.10
CA ALA A 215 6.11 15.31 18.11
C ALA A 215 7.50 15.67 17.54
N SER A 216 7.74 15.31 16.27
CA SER A 216 8.92 15.63 15.48
C SER A 216 8.50 15.79 14.01
N GLU A 217 9.42 16.23 13.15
CA GLU A 217 9.20 16.28 11.69
C GLU A 217 9.36 14.92 11.00
N PHE A 218 9.65 13.85 11.77
CA PHE A 218 9.79 12.47 11.27
C PHE A 218 8.62 11.58 11.66
N THR A 219 7.81 12.00 12.63
CA THR A 219 6.74 11.19 13.21
C THR A 219 5.37 11.83 12.93
N PRO A 220 4.57 11.28 12.00
CA PRO A 220 3.30 11.84 11.63
C PRO A 220 2.24 11.68 12.72
N VAL A 221 1.21 12.52 12.66
CA VAL A 221 -0.01 12.41 13.46
C VAL A 221 -1.19 12.17 12.54
N ASN A 222 -2.09 11.28 12.97
CA ASN A 222 -3.30 10.91 12.26
C ASN A 222 -4.54 11.60 12.85
N TYR A 223 -5.34 12.21 11.99
CA TYR A 223 -6.60 12.85 12.35
C TYR A 223 -7.75 12.35 11.48
N ALA A 224 -8.79 11.79 12.13
CA ALA A 224 -10.05 11.53 11.46
C ALA A 224 -10.84 12.84 11.30
N LEU A 225 -11.30 13.13 10.09
CA LEU A 225 -12.03 14.34 9.77
C LEU A 225 -13.53 14.10 9.66
N ASN A 226 -14.31 15.13 9.98
CA ASN A 226 -15.75 15.12 9.77
C ASN A 226 -16.06 15.33 8.27
N THR A 227 -16.87 14.45 7.71
CA THR A 227 -17.23 14.47 6.29
C THR A 227 -18.39 15.42 5.95
N SER A 228 -19.02 16.07 6.95
CA SER A 228 -20.25 16.87 6.73
C SER A 228 -20.10 18.11 5.85
N ASP A 229 -18.90 18.69 5.78
CA ASP A 229 -18.61 19.92 5.04
C ASP A 229 -17.98 19.66 3.66
N PHE A 230 -17.81 18.38 3.30
CA PHE A 230 -17.38 17.98 1.96
C PHE A 230 -18.56 18.00 0.98
N ILE A 231 -18.26 18.34 -0.27
CA ILE A 231 -19.20 18.35 -1.38
C ILE A 231 -18.70 17.44 -2.50
N SER A 232 -19.62 16.77 -3.21
CA SER A 232 -19.27 16.15 -4.50
C SER A 232 -18.81 17.25 -5.45
N GLY A 233 -17.60 17.09 -5.97
CA GLY A 233 -16.86 18.04 -6.79
C GLY A 233 -15.53 18.43 -6.12
N ASN A 234 -15.17 19.69 -6.29
CA ASN A 234 -13.88 20.21 -5.84
C ASN A 234 -13.95 20.75 -4.41
N ASN A 235 -13.09 20.25 -3.52
CA ASN A 235 -13.00 20.70 -2.13
C ASN A 235 -11.63 21.33 -1.87
N VAL A 236 -11.58 22.36 -1.03
CA VAL A 236 -10.32 22.96 -0.58
C VAL A 236 -10.17 22.74 0.91
N ILE A 237 -9.07 22.09 1.29
CA ILE A 237 -8.66 21.87 2.67
C ILE A 237 -7.57 22.89 3.00
N GLU A 238 -7.74 23.69 4.05
CA GLU A 238 -6.75 24.70 4.45
C GLU A 238 -6.26 24.47 5.88
N LEU A 239 -4.94 24.46 6.05
CA LEU A 239 -4.22 24.49 7.31
C LEU A 239 -3.74 25.92 7.58
N ARG A 240 -4.22 26.53 8.66
CA ARG A 240 -3.87 27.90 9.03
C ARG A 240 -3.09 27.96 10.33
N GLY A 241 -1.97 28.67 10.32
CA GLY A 241 -1.07 28.78 11.46
C GLY A 241 0.02 29.83 11.22
N ASN A 242 0.72 30.22 12.28
CA ASN A 242 1.87 31.11 12.15
C ASN A 242 3.11 30.28 11.80
N ASN A 243 3.84 30.69 10.74
CA ASN A 243 5.06 29.99 10.26
C ASN A 243 4.84 28.47 10.20
N LEU A 244 3.74 28.05 9.59
CA LEU A 244 3.36 26.66 9.51
C LEU A 244 4.08 26.02 8.31
N HIS A 245 4.70 24.88 8.53
CA HIS A 245 5.20 24.01 7.47
C HIS A 245 4.85 22.55 7.76
N VAL A 246 4.69 21.79 6.67
CA VAL A 246 4.39 20.36 6.66
C VAL A 246 5.58 19.62 6.06
N ALA A 247 6.10 18.62 6.75
CA ALA A 247 7.32 17.89 6.37
C ALA A 247 6.99 16.46 5.87
N GLY A 248 5.99 16.36 4.99
CA GLY A 248 5.43 15.11 4.51
C GLY A 248 4.09 14.72 5.14
N GLY A 249 3.34 13.90 4.41
CA GLY A 249 2.02 13.42 4.80
C GLY A 249 1.05 13.33 3.63
N PHE A 250 -0.19 12.99 3.93
CA PHE A 250 -1.28 12.97 2.96
C PHE A 250 -2.64 13.23 3.58
N PHE A 251 -3.55 13.66 2.73
CA PHE A 251 -4.97 13.64 2.97
C PHE A 251 -5.59 12.48 2.19
N ARG A 252 -6.33 11.59 2.87
CA ARG A 252 -6.96 10.40 2.30
C ARG A 252 -8.48 10.52 2.37
N ILE A 253 -9.16 10.25 1.27
CA ILE A 253 -10.62 10.11 1.24
C ILE A 253 -11.00 8.73 0.76
N SER A 254 -12.10 8.21 1.30
CA SER A 254 -12.78 7.03 0.78
C SER A 254 -14.18 7.45 0.34
N TYR A 255 -14.54 7.23 -0.91
CA TYR A 255 -15.85 7.64 -1.44
C TYR A 255 -16.38 6.67 -2.49
N LYS A 256 -17.71 6.66 -2.62
CA LYS A 256 -18.42 5.89 -3.64
C LYS A 256 -18.62 6.77 -4.88
N PRO A 257 -18.00 6.46 -6.02
CA PRO A 257 -18.02 7.33 -7.18
C PRO A 257 -19.38 7.26 -7.90
N ASP A 258 -19.89 8.40 -8.35
CA ASP A 258 -21.12 8.45 -9.17
C ASP A 258 -20.86 8.01 -10.63
N VAL A 259 -19.60 8.08 -11.07
CA VAL A 259 -19.13 7.72 -12.42
C VAL A 259 -17.70 7.18 -12.28
N SER A 260 -17.29 6.20 -13.09
CA SER A 260 -15.90 5.74 -13.12
C SER A 260 -14.99 6.91 -13.51
N PHE A 261 -14.31 7.49 -12.51
CA PHE A 261 -13.43 8.62 -12.69
C PHE A 261 -12.19 8.19 -13.47
N SER A 262 -11.84 8.96 -14.49
CA SER A 262 -10.59 8.82 -15.23
C SER A 262 -9.51 9.50 -14.41
N ASP A 263 -8.44 8.78 -14.10
CA ASP A 263 -7.27 9.34 -13.42
C ASP A 263 -6.80 10.61 -14.15
N ASP A 264 -6.84 11.74 -13.45
CA ASP A 264 -6.49 13.03 -14.02
C ASP A 264 -4.97 13.06 -14.18
N LYS A 265 -4.52 13.35 -15.41
CA LYS A 265 -3.11 13.39 -15.81
C LYS A 265 -2.34 14.59 -15.21
N LYS A 266 -2.42 14.79 -13.90
CA LYS A 266 -1.97 16.01 -13.23
C LYS A 266 -1.32 15.76 -11.89
N TYR A 267 -0.22 16.46 -11.65
CA TYR A 267 0.26 16.79 -10.32
C TYR A 267 -0.31 18.15 -9.91
N ASN A 268 -1.02 18.21 -8.79
CA ASN A 268 -1.56 19.47 -8.25
C ASN A 268 -0.61 20.02 -7.20
N PHE A 269 -0.25 21.30 -7.32
CA PHE A 269 0.56 21.95 -6.30
C PHE A 269 -0.28 22.21 -5.05
N PRO A 270 0.30 22.10 -3.83
CA PRO A 270 -0.31 22.70 -2.66
C PRO A 270 -0.34 24.22 -2.83
N GLY A 271 -1.41 24.85 -2.35
CA GLY A 271 -1.45 26.29 -2.19
C GLY A 271 -0.63 26.69 -0.96
N ILE A 272 0.15 27.77 -1.09
CA ILE A 272 0.99 28.31 -0.04
C ILE A 272 0.76 29.81 0.01
N ASN A 273 0.24 30.32 1.12
CA ASN A 273 0.04 31.75 1.36
C ASN A 273 0.96 32.22 2.49
N GLY A 274 2.11 32.79 2.14
CA GLY A 274 3.21 33.07 3.05
C GLY A 274 4.55 33.15 2.31
N LEU A 275 5.57 32.44 2.79
CA LEU A 275 6.77 32.20 2.00
C LEU A 275 6.54 30.97 1.14
N ILE A 276 6.78 31.05 -0.17
CA ILE A 276 6.65 29.89 -1.05
C ILE A 276 7.93 29.07 -0.89
N ASN A 277 7.81 27.95 -0.19
CA ASN A 277 8.88 26.99 0.01
C ASN A 277 8.33 25.56 -0.13
N LEU A 278 8.49 25.01 -1.33
CA LEU A 278 8.05 23.67 -1.67
C LEU A 278 9.23 22.82 -2.13
N TYR A 279 9.43 21.70 -1.44
CA TYR A 279 10.25 20.58 -1.85
C TYR A 279 9.33 19.39 -2.01
N ASP A 280 9.20 18.89 -3.23
CA ASP A 280 8.28 17.80 -3.54
C ASP A 280 8.84 16.93 -4.67
N GLY A 281 8.05 16.00 -5.19
CA GLY A 281 8.28 15.29 -6.43
C GLY A 281 6.99 14.81 -7.06
N PHE A 282 7.06 14.46 -8.34
CA PHE A 282 5.95 13.86 -9.08
C PHE A 282 6.43 12.69 -9.91
N TYR A 283 5.56 11.72 -10.13
CA TYR A 283 5.85 10.53 -10.92
C TYR A 283 5.17 10.60 -12.28
N ILE A 284 5.90 10.21 -13.33
CA ILE A 284 5.34 10.05 -14.68
C ILE A 284 5.20 8.54 -14.95
N PRO A 285 3.99 7.97 -15.03
CA PRO A 285 3.82 6.50 -15.10
C PRO A 285 4.25 5.84 -16.41
N GLY A 286 4.26 6.60 -17.51
CA GLY A 286 4.53 6.10 -18.85
C GLY A 286 5.61 6.86 -19.59
N ASP A 287 5.66 6.64 -20.90
CA ASP A 287 6.50 7.42 -21.80
C ASP A 287 5.84 8.77 -22.05
N LEU A 288 6.54 9.84 -21.69
CA LEU A 288 6.04 11.21 -21.74
C LEU A 288 5.89 11.70 -23.19
N GLU A 289 4.66 12.03 -23.58
CA GLU A 289 4.31 12.57 -24.89
C GLU A 289 4.22 14.10 -24.90
N GLY A 290 3.83 14.70 -23.77
CA GLY A 290 3.78 16.14 -23.61
C GLY A 290 3.62 16.57 -22.15
N ILE A 291 4.02 17.80 -21.82
CA ILE A 291 3.90 18.35 -20.47
C ILE A 291 3.56 19.84 -20.52
N ASP A 292 2.60 20.28 -19.72
CA ASP A 292 2.19 21.68 -19.59
C ASP A 292 2.17 22.06 -18.11
N ILE A 293 2.56 23.29 -17.78
CA ILE A 293 2.50 23.80 -16.41
C ILE A 293 1.54 24.98 -16.37
N PHE A 294 0.57 24.93 -15.46
CA PHE A 294 -0.33 26.03 -15.12
C PHE A 294 -0.01 26.52 -13.71
N LEU A 295 0.40 27.78 -13.59
CA LEU A 295 0.71 28.41 -12.31
C LEU A 295 -0.22 29.59 -12.05
N HIS A 296 -0.84 29.62 -10.89
CA HIS A 296 -1.59 30.75 -10.37
C HIS A 296 -0.83 31.30 -9.15
N ILE A 297 -0.26 32.50 -9.28
CA ILE A 297 0.72 33.03 -8.31
C ILE A 297 0.48 34.53 -8.06
N ASN A 298 0.74 34.99 -6.84
CA ASN A 298 1.00 36.39 -6.52
C ASN A 298 2.37 36.55 -5.81
N SER A 299 3.29 37.28 -6.43
CA SER A 299 4.69 37.43 -6.03
C SER A 299 5.20 38.85 -6.33
N SER A 300 4.40 39.85 -5.99
CA SER A 300 4.65 41.26 -6.34
C SER A 300 5.96 41.84 -5.79
N ASN A 301 6.43 41.32 -4.65
CA ASN A 301 7.57 41.88 -3.90
C ASN A 301 8.85 41.02 -3.98
N THR A 302 8.80 39.86 -4.65
CA THR A 302 9.91 38.90 -4.69
C THR A 302 9.82 37.98 -5.90
N SER A 303 10.96 37.59 -6.46
CA SER A 303 10.97 36.65 -7.58
C SER A 303 10.77 35.25 -7.05
N VAL A 304 9.96 34.45 -7.74
CA VAL A 304 9.81 33.03 -7.46
C VAL A 304 10.39 32.20 -8.61
N PHE A 305 10.70 30.95 -8.33
CA PHE A 305 11.23 30.02 -9.32
C PHE A 305 10.63 28.62 -9.15
N LEU A 306 10.57 27.87 -10.25
CA LEU A 306 10.21 26.46 -10.29
C LEU A 306 11.31 25.69 -11.00
N ASN A 307 11.82 24.64 -10.37
CA ASN A 307 12.72 23.68 -10.98
C ASN A 307 12.04 22.30 -11.04
N LEU A 308 12.26 21.61 -12.15
CA LEU A 308 11.98 20.18 -12.31
C LEU A 308 13.33 19.47 -12.45
N GLY A 309 13.64 18.56 -11.53
CA GLY A 309 15.01 18.09 -11.37
C GLY A 309 15.95 19.26 -11.05
N ASN A 310 16.99 19.42 -11.85
CA ASN A 310 17.95 20.53 -11.76
C ASN A 310 17.74 21.61 -12.85
N VAL A 311 16.61 21.55 -13.57
CA VAL A 311 16.29 22.49 -14.65
C VAL A 311 15.28 23.52 -14.14
N SER A 312 15.65 24.80 -14.18
CA SER A 312 14.73 25.90 -13.86
C SER A 312 13.82 26.19 -15.06
N VAL A 313 12.53 25.86 -14.91
CA VAL A 313 11.50 26.01 -15.95
C VAL A 313 10.73 27.32 -15.81
N PHE A 314 10.72 27.93 -14.63
CA PHE A 314 10.10 29.22 -14.38
C PHE A 314 10.95 30.10 -13.47
N ASN A 315 11.01 31.39 -13.78
CA ASN A 315 11.74 32.37 -12.97
C ASN A 315 11.24 33.80 -13.22
N SER A 316 10.38 34.33 -12.35
CA SER A 316 9.88 35.70 -12.52
C SER A 316 9.29 36.29 -11.23
N THR A 317 8.99 37.58 -11.30
CA THR A 317 8.04 38.30 -10.43
C THR A 317 6.71 38.48 -11.16
N THR A 318 5.62 38.68 -10.43
CA THR A 318 4.28 39.00 -10.97
C THR A 318 3.88 40.43 -10.58
N ASN A 319 2.88 41.02 -11.23
CA ASN A 319 2.31 42.33 -10.87
C ASN A 319 0.94 42.17 -10.20
N GLY A 320 0.92 41.47 -9.07
CA GLY A 320 -0.29 41.04 -8.38
C GLY A 320 -0.56 39.56 -8.62
N GLU A 321 -1.82 39.18 -8.54
CA GLU A 321 -2.29 37.82 -8.86
C GLU A 321 -2.30 37.62 -10.39
N GLU A 322 -1.56 36.63 -10.87
CA GLU A 322 -1.42 36.29 -12.29
C GLU A 322 -1.52 34.78 -12.50
N THR A 323 -2.08 34.38 -13.65
CA THR A 323 -2.05 33.00 -14.15
C THR A 323 -1.07 32.88 -15.31
N ILE A 324 -0.16 31.92 -15.23
CA ILE A 324 0.94 31.70 -16.16
C ILE A 324 0.82 30.28 -16.71
N VAL A 325 0.96 30.16 -18.04
CA VAL A 325 0.99 28.85 -18.73
C VAL A 325 2.36 28.70 -19.38
N ILE A 326 3.04 27.59 -19.09
CA ILE A 326 4.27 27.18 -19.74
C ILE A 326 3.91 25.94 -20.56
N ASP A 327 3.90 26.10 -21.87
CA ASP A 327 3.43 25.05 -22.78
C ASP A 327 4.50 23.99 -23.07
N ASP A 328 4.05 22.85 -23.56
CA ASP A 328 4.88 21.72 -24.01
C ASP A 328 6.00 22.16 -24.97
N ALA A 329 5.71 23.05 -25.91
CA ALA A 329 6.72 23.53 -26.87
C ALA A 329 7.89 24.25 -26.18
N THR A 330 7.60 25.00 -25.11
CA THR A 330 8.62 25.67 -24.30
C THR A 330 9.36 24.65 -23.43
N LEU A 331 8.63 23.77 -22.74
CA LEU A 331 9.19 22.80 -21.81
C LEU A 331 10.05 21.74 -22.51
N GLY A 332 9.62 21.23 -23.67
CA GLY A 332 10.38 20.30 -24.50
C GLY A 332 11.68 20.87 -25.07
N SER A 333 11.88 22.20 -25.02
CA SER A 333 13.18 22.82 -25.34
C SER A 333 14.14 22.88 -24.16
N MET A 334 13.64 22.67 -22.94
CA MET A 334 14.39 22.76 -21.67
C MET A 334 14.61 21.38 -21.03
N LEU A 335 13.69 20.44 -21.24
CA LEU A 335 13.62 19.14 -20.58
C LEU A 335 13.90 18.00 -21.56
N ASP A 336 14.49 16.91 -21.06
CA ASP A 336 14.63 15.66 -21.79
C ASP A 336 13.56 14.66 -21.34
N TYR A 337 12.54 14.44 -22.18
CA TYR A 337 11.38 13.60 -21.83
C TYR A 337 11.77 12.14 -21.59
N SER A 338 12.85 11.67 -22.20
CA SER A 338 13.35 10.32 -21.97
C SER A 338 13.95 10.15 -20.58
N GLU A 339 14.47 11.22 -19.99
CA GLU A 339 14.99 11.22 -18.63
C GLU A 339 13.90 11.41 -17.57
N LEU A 340 12.72 11.90 -17.96
CA LEU A 340 11.57 12.09 -17.06
C LEU A 340 10.59 10.90 -17.04
N SER A 341 10.48 10.18 -18.15
CA SER A 341 9.52 9.08 -18.31
C SER A 341 9.76 7.95 -17.31
N ARG A 342 8.69 7.45 -16.68
CA ARG A 342 8.70 6.30 -15.74
C ARG A 342 9.56 6.52 -14.49
N LYS A 343 9.79 7.77 -14.09
CA LYS A 343 10.61 8.14 -12.92
C LYS A 343 9.89 9.15 -12.04
N THR A 344 10.29 9.15 -10.76
CA THR A 344 9.96 10.24 -9.83
C THR A 344 10.91 11.40 -10.06
N ILE A 345 10.36 12.58 -10.32
CA ILE A 345 11.09 13.80 -10.65
C ILE A 345 10.95 14.77 -9.47
N PRO A 346 12.06 15.21 -8.85
CA PRO A 346 11.99 16.15 -7.75
C PRO A 346 11.58 17.54 -8.25
N ILE A 347 10.71 18.21 -7.51
CA ILE A 347 10.16 19.55 -7.76
C ILE A 347 10.67 20.51 -6.69
N ARG A 348 11.22 21.64 -7.12
CA ARG A 348 11.55 22.75 -6.22
C ARG A 348 10.79 24.00 -6.63
N PHE A 349 9.91 24.50 -5.77
CA PHE A 349 9.26 25.79 -5.95
C PHE A 349 9.63 26.72 -4.79
N GLY A 350 10.43 27.75 -5.07
CA GLY A 350 10.95 28.65 -4.04
C GLY A 350 10.92 30.13 -4.42
N MET A 351 11.40 30.95 -3.48
CA MET A 351 11.61 32.39 -3.65
C MET A 351 13.10 32.70 -3.85
N LYS A 352 13.42 33.81 -4.52
CA LYS A 352 14.79 34.37 -4.62
C LYS A 352 14.97 35.50 -3.61
N ASN A 353 16.23 35.75 -3.23
CA ASN A 353 16.61 36.75 -2.22
C ASN A 353 15.98 36.51 -0.84
N VAL A 354 15.59 35.27 -0.56
CA VAL A 354 15.34 34.79 0.80
C VAL A 354 16.62 34.13 1.30
N THR A 355 16.95 34.36 2.57
CA THR A 355 17.99 33.59 3.24
C THR A 355 17.29 32.33 3.73
N PHE A 356 17.59 31.19 3.13
CA PHE A 356 17.16 29.93 3.74
C PHE A 356 17.90 29.82 5.08
N LEU A 357 17.29 29.26 6.12
CA LEU A 357 17.98 29.02 7.39
C LEU A 357 19.23 28.13 7.20
N GLY A 358 19.37 27.47 6.06
CA GLY A 358 20.58 26.78 5.61
C GLY A 358 21.52 27.54 4.66
N ILE A 359 21.41 28.87 4.47
CA ILE A 359 22.46 29.68 3.81
C ILE A 359 23.14 30.56 4.86
N GLU A 360 24.34 30.13 5.27
CA GLU A 360 25.33 30.90 6.04
C GLU A 360 24.96 31.26 7.50
N GLN A 361 24.54 30.29 8.33
CA GLN A 361 25.06 30.32 9.70
C GLN A 361 26.23 29.37 9.78
N ASP A 362 27.42 29.95 9.87
CA ASP A 362 28.56 29.19 10.33
C ASP A 362 28.31 28.70 11.74
N ILE A 363 28.73 27.49 11.99
CA ILE A 363 28.55 26.84 13.27
C ILE A 363 29.85 26.98 14.06
N ASP A 364 29.74 27.52 15.27
CA ASP A 364 30.78 27.49 16.26
C ASP A 364 30.40 26.48 17.35
N VAL A 365 31.07 25.32 17.37
CA VAL A 365 30.77 24.24 18.33
C VAL A 365 31.92 24.07 19.32
N PHE A 366 31.58 23.80 20.58
CA PHE A 366 32.56 23.30 21.55
C PHE A 366 32.35 21.82 21.83
N SER A 367 33.43 21.03 21.74
CA SER A 367 33.48 19.71 22.36
C SER A 367 33.98 19.84 23.80
N VAL A 368 33.18 19.37 24.74
CA VAL A 368 33.43 19.39 26.19
C VAL A 368 33.65 17.95 26.66
N THR A 369 34.91 17.57 26.81
CA THR A 369 35.34 16.18 27.00
C THR A 369 35.77 15.88 28.43
N ASP A 370 35.22 14.82 29.01
CA ASP A 370 35.66 14.27 30.28
C ASP A 370 37.08 13.68 30.18
N LEU A 371 37.98 14.18 31.03
CA LEU A 371 39.35 13.71 31.17
C LEU A 371 39.61 13.15 32.57
N SER A 372 38.55 12.80 33.32
CA SER A 372 38.65 12.31 34.69
C SER A 372 39.40 10.97 34.77
N GLY A 373 39.72 10.55 35.99
CA GLY A 373 40.53 9.36 36.20
C GLY A 373 39.90 8.06 35.68
N SER A 374 38.57 7.96 35.65
CA SER A 374 37.85 6.79 35.13
C SER A 374 38.20 6.48 33.67
N MET A 375 38.53 7.52 32.88
CA MET A 375 38.94 7.42 31.48
C MET A 375 40.25 6.63 31.23
N CYS A 376 41.10 6.44 32.26
CA CYS A 376 42.31 5.61 32.18
C CYS A 376 42.08 4.15 32.64
N GLY A 377 41.07 3.89 33.48
CA GLY A 377 40.90 2.60 34.13
C GLY A 377 42.12 2.20 35.00
N THR A 378 42.55 0.93 34.90
CA THR A 378 43.62 0.40 35.75
C THR A 378 45.02 0.58 35.16
N CYS A 379 46.01 0.88 36.02
CA CYS A 379 47.40 0.95 35.60
C CYS A 379 48.01 -0.46 35.50
N SER A 380 48.38 -0.86 34.28
CA SER A 380 49.06 -2.14 34.01
C SER A 380 50.56 -1.93 33.86
N GLY A 381 51.38 -2.82 34.42
CA GLY A 381 52.85 -2.79 34.24
C GLY A 381 53.60 -1.71 35.06
N GLY A 382 52.89 -0.83 35.77
CA GLY A 382 53.50 0.19 36.63
C GLY A 382 54.29 -0.42 37.79
N GLY A 383 55.48 0.13 38.05
CA GLY A 383 56.34 -0.33 39.14
C GLY A 383 55.64 -0.18 40.50
N PHE A 384 55.42 -1.29 41.21
CA PHE A 384 54.71 -1.30 42.51
C PHE A 384 55.24 -0.25 43.51
N LEU A 385 56.56 -0.13 43.65
CA LEU A 385 57.18 0.85 44.55
C LEU A 385 56.94 2.29 44.07
N CYS A 386 56.93 2.53 42.76
CA CYS A 386 56.65 3.85 42.20
C CYS A 386 55.19 4.25 42.48
N CYS A 387 54.24 3.35 42.24
CA CYS A 387 52.81 3.57 42.52
C CYS A 387 52.48 3.62 44.02
N PHE A 388 53.31 3.05 44.89
CA PHE A 388 53.10 3.12 46.33
C PHE A 388 53.61 4.44 46.94
N PHE A 389 54.73 4.98 46.44
CA PHE A 389 55.35 6.19 46.97
C PHE A 389 55.03 7.47 46.17
N GLY A 390 54.66 7.35 44.89
CA GLY A 390 54.37 8.46 43.97
C GLY A 390 52.91 8.92 43.95
N GLY A 391 51.97 8.14 44.49
CA GLY A 391 50.53 8.43 44.46
C GLY A 391 49.74 7.35 43.72
N PRO A 392 48.39 7.40 43.72
CA PRO A 392 47.57 6.37 43.09
C PRO A 392 47.81 6.36 41.57
N CYS A 393 48.50 5.31 41.08
CA CYS A 393 48.68 5.08 39.65
C CYS A 393 47.40 4.67 38.94
N ASN A 394 46.46 4.04 39.66
CA ASN A 394 45.16 3.72 39.09
C ASN A 394 44.36 5.01 38.93
N ASN A 395 43.68 5.17 37.80
CA ASN A 395 42.90 6.37 37.46
C ASN A 395 43.74 7.67 37.33
N ASN A 396 45.04 7.54 37.00
CA ASN A 396 45.90 8.68 36.67
C ASN A 396 46.94 8.26 35.61
N GLN A 397 46.72 8.70 34.38
CA GLN A 397 47.49 8.28 33.21
C GLN A 397 48.97 8.69 33.30
N LEU A 398 49.24 9.97 33.58
CA LEU A 398 50.61 10.49 33.66
C LEU A 398 51.41 9.79 34.78
N GLN A 399 50.79 9.56 35.93
CA GLN A 399 51.45 8.88 37.05
C GLN A 399 51.71 7.39 36.74
N CYS A 400 50.82 6.74 35.99
CA CYS A 400 51.00 5.36 35.53
C CYS A 400 52.17 5.26 34.55
N GLU A 401 52.21 6.14 33.56
CA GLU A 401 53.26 6.21 32.53
C GLU A 401 54.63 6.55 33.13
N ASP A 402 54.70 7.51 34.05
CA ASP A 402 55.92 7.86 34.79
C ASP A 402 56.46 6.68 35.61
N CYS A 403 55.57 5.80 36.07
CA CYS A 403 55.92 4.58 36.78
C CYS A 403 56.23 3.39 35.85
N GLY A 404 56.35 3.62 34.54
CA GLY A 404 56.66 2.61 33.53
C GLY A 404 55.49 1.67 33.20
N GLY A 405 54.28 2.05 33.61
CA GLY A 405 53.04 1.36 33.27
C GLY A 405 52.30 2.00 32.11
N SER A 406 51.15 1.44 31.77
CA SER A 406 50.20 1.98 30.79
C SER A 406 48.77 1.76 31.27
N CYS A 407 47.86 2.68 30.95
CA CYS A 407 46.43 2.49 31.18
C CYS A 407 45.93 1.27 30.38
N SER A 408 45.18 0.38 31.02
CA SER A 408 44.60 -0.79 30.34
C SER A 408 43.20 -0.45 29.80
N ASN A 409 43.03 -0.50 28.48
CA ASN A 409 41.79 -0.19 27.77
C ASN A 409 41.25 1.23 28.06
N PRO A 410 42.02 2.29 27.76
CA PRO A 410 41.67 3.61 28.26
C PRO A 410 40.61 4.24 27.34
N ALA A 411 39.45 4.53 27.91
CA ALA A 411 38.35 5.19 27.22
C ALA A 411 38.76 6.55 26.64
N ILE A 412 39.83 7.15 27.18
CA ILE A 412 40.48 8.36 26.64
C ILE A 412 40.97 8.20 25.19
N ASP A 413 41.46 7.02 24.79
CA ASP A 413 42.00 6.83 23.44
C ASP A 413 40.86 6.83 22.42
N THR A 414 39.69 6.29 22.77
CA THR A 414 38.50 6.40 21.94
C THR A 414 37.93 7.82 21.96
N ALA A 415 37.88 8.47 23.11
CA ALA A 415 37.43 9.87 23.19
C ALA A 415 38.28 10.80 22.32
N LYS A 416 39.60 10.58 22.23
CA LYS A 416 40.48 11.30 21.31
C LYS A 416 40.16 11.03 19.85
N GLN A 417 39.93 9.78 19.48
CA GLN A 417 39.55 9.41 18.11
C GLN A 417 38.21 10.04 17.70
N ALA A 418 37.21 9.95 18.58
CA ALA A 418 35.89 10.51 18.39
C ALA A 418 35.95 12.04 18.23
N ASN A 419 36.72 12.74 19.06
CA ASN A 419 36.95 14.18 18.93
C ASN A 419 37.67 14.56 17.62
N ASN A 420 38.68 13.78 17.20
CA ASN A 420 39.38 14.04 15.93
C ASN A 420 38.43 13.91 14.73
N LEU A 421 37.51 12.95 14.76
CA LEU A 421 36.47 12.77 13.74
C LEU A 421 35.47 13.94 13.79
N PHE A 422 34.97 14.28 14.97
CA PHE A 422 34.06 15.39 15.18
C PHE A 422 34.59 16.72 14.63
N ILE A 423 35.88 17.01 14.90
CA ILE A 423 36.57 18.17 14.34
C ILE A 423 36.52 18.15 12.81
N ASP A 424 36.80 17.01 12.19
CA ASP A 424 36.77 16.90 10.73
C ASP A 424 35.35 17.06 10.18
N SER A 425 34.34 16.44 10.81
CA SER A 425 32.94 16.52 10.37
C SER A 425 32.43 17.96 10.38
N ILE A 426 32.66 18.70 11.47
CA ILE A 426 32.21 20.09 11.57
C ILE A 426 32.99 21.00 10.61
N LEU A 427 34.32 20.90 10.55
CA LEU A 427 35.13 21.79 9.71
C LEU A 427 35.02 21.50 8.21
N ASN A 428 34.71 20.27 7.81
CA ASN A 428 34.52 19.93 6.40
C ASN A 428 33.15 20.39 5.85
N SER A 429 32.18 20.70 6.73
CA SER A 429 30.85 21.16 6.30
C SER A 429 30.83 22.62 5.84
N SER A 430 31.66 23.50 6.43
CA SER A 430 31.89 24.87 5.96
C SER A 430 33.28 25.38 6.38
N ASN A 431 33.91 26.21 5.54
CA ASN A 431 35.24 26.78 5.81
C ASN A 431 35.24 27.83 6.94
N ASP A 432 34.08 28.37 7.27
CA ASP A 432 33.91 29.42 8.27
C ASP A 432 33.39 28.89 9.62
N ASN A 433 33.10 27.58 9.70
CA ASN A 433 32.85 26.87 10.95
C ASN A 433 34.11 26.85 11.82
N LYS A 434 33.91 26.88 13.14
CA LYS A 434 35.02 26.73 14.09
C LYS A 434 34.66 25.71 15.15
N VAL A 435 35.69 25.00 15.60
CA VAL A 435 35.58 24.08 16.73
C VAL A 435 36.42 24.61 17.87
N GLY A 436 35.86 24.58 19.07
CA GLY A 436 36.53 24.82 20.34
C GLY A 436 36.59 23.54 21.14
N LEU A 437 37.58 23.43 22.03
CA LEU A 437 37.82 22.22 22.80
C LEU A 437 37.96 22.57 24.28
N VAL A 438 37.26 21.83 25.14
CA VAL A 438 37.41 21.93 26.60
C VAL A 438 37.49 20.53 27.18
N GLY A 439 38.67 20.15 27.64
CA GLY A 439 38.89 19.00 28.50
C GLY A 439 38.70 19.37 29.96
N TYR A 440 37.90 18.59 30.70
CA TYR A 440 37.65 18.84 32.11
C TYR A 440 38.00 17.64 33.00
N LYS A 441 38.44 17.96 34.22
CA LYS A 441 38.73 17.00 35.30
C LYS A 441 37.94 17.47 36.53
N GLY A 442 38.58 17.56 37.70
CA GLY A 442 38.01 18.29 38.85
C GLY A 442 37.95 19.81 38.64
N SER A 443 38.53 20.31 37.54
CA SER A 443 38.48 21.69 37.06
C SER A 443 38.92 21.68 35.59
N VAL A 444 38.84 22.83 34.91
CA VAL A 444 39.38 22.98 33.55
C VAL A 444 40.79 23.58 33.61
N SER A 445 41.78 22.90 33.01
CA SER A 445 43.16 23.37 32.94
C SER A 445 43.42 24.08 31.61
N SER A 446 44.26 25.11 31.59
CA SER A 446 44.56 25.87 30.37
C SER A 446 45.29 25.08 29.27
N GLY A 447 45.85 23.93 29.60
CA GLY A 447 46.48 23.02 28.64
C GLY A 447 45.63 21.80 28.29
N ASP A 448 44.34 21.85 28.62
CA ASP A 448 43.32 20.92 28.12
C ASP A 448 42.27 21.69 27.29
N VAL A 449 42.56 22.93 26.84
CA VAL A 449 41.59 23.84 26.20
C VAL A 449 42.16 24.41 24.91
N HIS A 450 41.34 24.45 23.86
CA HIS A 450 41.62 25.14 22.62
C HIS A 450 40.51 26.15 22.29
N ALA A 451 40.91 27.36 21.92
CA ALA A 451 39.99 28.40 21.45
C ALA A 451 39.31 28.00 20.12
N LEU A 452 38.21 28.66 19.75
CA LEU A 452 37.55 28.45 18.45
C LEU A 452 38.56 28.62 17.32
N SER A 453 38.68 27.58 16.48
CA SER A 453 39.61 27.54 15.37
C SER A 453 39.04 26.74 14.21
N ASN A 454 39.46 27.07 12.99
CA ASN A 454 39.28 26.22 11.80
C ASN A 454 40.58 25.52 11.37
N ASP A 455 41.65 25.64 12.15
CA ASP A 455 42.88 24.86 11.97
C ASP A 455 42.71 23.46 12.59
N SER A 456 42.24 22.52 11.77
CA SER A 456 42.11 21.09 12.15
C SER A 456 43.41 20.52 12.74
N THR A 457 44.59 20.99 12.29
CA THR A 457 45.86 20.48 12.83
C THR A 457 46.10 20.94 14.26
N SER A 458 45.82 22.20 14.57
CA SER A 458 46.01 22.73 15.94
C SER A 458 45.05 22.07 16.93
N LEU A 459 43.78 21.90 16.53
CA LEU A 459 42.75 21.26 17.33
C LEU A 459 43.10 19.80 17.64
N LYS A 460 43.45 19.01 16.63
CA LYS A 460 43.85 17.60 16.81
C LYS A 460 45.11 17.46 17.66
N ASN A 461 46.05 18.40 17.58
CA ASN A 461 47.23 18.38 18.43
C ASN A 461 46.86 18.55 19.91
N GLU A 462 45.89 19.41 20.23
CA GLU A 462 45.37 19.57 21.60
C GLU A 462 44.69 18.27 22.07
N VAL A 463 43.74 17.74 21.30
CA VAL A 463 43.03 16.48 21.62
C VAL A 463 44.02 15.36 21.90
N ASN A 464 45.03 15.19 21.05
CA ASN A 464 46.01 14.11 21.19
C ASN A 464 46.90 14.30 22.43
N SER A 465 47.03 15.51 22.96
CA SER A 465 47.80 15.83 24.17
C SER A 465 47.07 15.50 25.48
N TRP A 466 45.74 15.34 25.45
CA TRP A 466 44.95 15.09 26.65
C TRP A 466 45.36 13.83 27.40
N SER A 467 45.24 13.87 28.72
CA SER A 467 45.56 12.74 29.60
C SER A 467 44.51 12.60 30.70
N ALA A 468 44.12 11.36 30.98
CA ALA A 468 43.12 11.06 32.00
C ALA A 468 43.64 11.19 33.43
N GLY A 469 42.85 11.80 34.32
CA GLY A 469 43.14 11.90 35.75
C GLY A 469 42.23 12.86 36.52
N GLY A 470 42.11 12.65 37.82
CA GLY A 470 41.38 13.56 38.71
C GLY A 470 39.88 13.26 38.80
N TRP A 471 39.13 14.25 39.30
CA TRP A 471 37.67 14.20 39.53
C TRP A 471 36.89 14.58 38.27
N THR A 472 35.56 14.68 38.37
CA THR A 472 34.64 14.94 37.25
C THR A 472 33.80 16.19 37.53
N CYS A 473 34.13 17.30 36.88
CA CYS A 473 33.40 18.58 37.00
C CYS A 473 32.74 18.94 35.66
N ILE A 474 31.57 18.35 35.38
CA ILE A 474 30.83 18.57 34.12
C ILE A 474 30.44 20.04 33.94
N CYS A 475 29.90 20.65 35.01
CA CYS A 475 29.55 22.08 35.01
C CYS A 475 30.76 23.00 34.74
N CYS A 476 31.99 22.62 35.16
CA CYS A 476 33.19 23.41 34.87
C CYS A 476 33.46 23.44 33.36
N GLY A 477 33.27 22.31 32.68
CA GLY A 477 33.42 22.18 31.24
C GLY A 477 32.39 23.02 30.48
N ILE A 478 31.11 22.88 30.83
CA ILE A 478 30.00 23.63 30.21
C ILE A 478 30.19 25.14 30.41
N ASN A 479 30.39 25.60 31.65
CA ASN A 479 30.58 27.03 31.93
C ASN A 479 31.77 27.61 31.15
N ARG A 480 32.86 26.86 31.03
CA ARG A 480 34.03 27.29 30.26
C ARG A 480 33.72 27.41 28.77
N ALA A 481 33.02 26.44 28.19
CA ALA A 481 32.63 26.47 26.79
C ALA A 481 31.66 27.62 26.50
N VAL A 482 30.71 27.88 27.41
CA VAL A 482 29.82 29.06 27.33
C VAL A 482 30.62 30.36 27.35
N ASP A 483 31.55 30.53 28.30
CA ASP A 483 32.40 31.72 28.38
C ASP A 483 33.20 31.95 27.10
N ASP A 484 33.79 30.88 26.55
CA ASP A 484 34.60 30.96 25.34
C ASP A 484 33.74 31.20 24.08
N LEU A 485 32.56 30.59 23.94
CA LEU A 485 31.60 30.87 22.87
C LEU A 485 31.14 32.32 22.91
N LEU A 486 30.75 32.83 24.07
CA LEU A 486 30.32 34.22 24.24
C LEU A 486 31.44 35.24 23.93
N ALA A 487 32.69 34.86 24.18
CA ALA A 487 33.85 35.73 23.94
C ALA A 487 34.39 35.68 22.51
N GLN A 488 34.21 34.57 21.79
CA GLN A 488 34.93 34.26 20.55
C GLN A 488 34.03 34.03 19.33
N SER A 489 32.75 33.68 19.54
CA SER A 489 31.78 33.45 18.46
C SER A 489 30.98 34.73 18.16
N ASP A 490 30.64 34.94 16.89
CA ASP A 490 29.75 36.03 16.49
C ASP A 490 28.29 35.70 16.89
N THR A 491 27.47 36.71 17.19
CA THR A 491 26.10 36.49 17.75
C THR A 491 25.07 36.01 16.73
N ASP A 492 25.44 36.08 15.46
CA ASP A 492 24.70 35.59 14.29
C ASP A 492 25.10 34.17 13.88
N LYS A 493 26.11 33.56 14.53
CA LYS A 493 26.48 32.16 14.32
C LYS A 493 25.70 31.22 15.22
N PHE A 494 25.44 30.01 14.74
CA PHE A 494 24.86 28.96 15.56
C PHE A 494 25.91 28.46 16.56
N ARG A 495 25.50 28.29 17.82
CA ARG A 495 26.40 27.96 18.92
C ARG A 495 25.89 26.71 19.62
N SER A 496 26.73 25.68 19.64
CA SER A 496 26.41 24.42 20.28
C SER A 496 27.56 23.94 21.16
N ILE A 497 27.20 23.12 22.14
CA ILE A 497 28.12 22.41 23.02
C ILE A 497 27.77 20.93 22.95
N VAL A 498 28.78 20.09 22.75
CA VAL A 498 28.68 18.64 22.91
C VAL A 498 29.45 18.26 24.17
N VAL A 499 28.75 17.90 25.23
CA VAL A 499 29.38 17.44 26.48
C VAL A 499 29.37 15.91 26.54
N MET A 500 30.51 15.29 26.89
CA MET A 500 30.58 13.85 27.10
C MET A 500 31.08 13.48 28.49
N SER A 501 30.58 12.38 29.08
CA SER A 501 31.09 11.84 30.35
C SER A 501 30.91 10.32 30.46
N ASP A 502 31.86 9.67 31.15
CA ASP A 502 31.84 8.22 31.44
C ASP A 502 31.28 7.88 32.82
N GLY A 503 30.84 8.89 33.58
CA GLY A 503 30.55 8.74 35.01
C GLY A 503 29.75 9.86 35.64
N GLN A 504 29.64 9.80 36.97
CA GLN A 504 28.93 10.79 37.78
C GLN A 504 29.76 12.07 37.96
N ALA A 505 29.07 13.22 38.00
CA ALA A 505 29.66 14.46 38.46
C ALA A 505 30.08 14.33 39.94
N THR A 506 31.32 14.69 40.26
CA THR A 506 31.90 14.56 41.60
C THR A 506 32.43 15.88 42.17
N HIS A 507 32.29 16.98 41.42
CA HIS A 507 32.73 18.30 41.84
C HIS A 507 31.67 19.37 41.53
N GLU A 508 31.35 20.18 42.53
CA GLU A 508 30.39 21.29 42.44
C GLU A 508 31.00 22.52 41.75
N CYS A 509 30.15 23.34 41.13
CA CYS A 509 30.51 24.63 40.56
C CYS A 509 30.05 25.77 41.44
N ALA A 510 30.97 26.68 41.77
CA ALA A 510 30.64 27.88 42.52
C ALA A 510 29.67 28.84 41.80
N GLN A 511 29.53 28.70 40.48
CA GLN A 511 28.63 29.53 39.66
C GLN A 511 27.16 29.15 39.88
N GLN A 512 26.81 27.87 39.74
CA GLN A 512 25.45 27.37 39.98
C GLN A 512 25.18 27.18 41.48
N ASN A 513 26.16 26.67 42.23
CA ASN A 513 26.18 26.59 43.69
C ASN A 513 24.88 26.01 44.30
N THR A 514 24.38 24.94 43.68
CA THR A 514 23.18 24.21 44.12
C THR A 514 23.47 23.30 45.32
N GLY A 515 24.76 23.01 45.57
CA GLY A 515 25.22 22.10 46.62
C GLY A 515 25.21 20.63 46.20
N ASP A 516 25.00 20.36 44.91
CA ASP A 516 25.03 19.02 44.30
C ASP A 516 25.70 19.07 42.91
N PRO A 517 26.77 18.29 42.66
CA PRO A 517 27.49 18.31 41.38
C PRO A 517 26.65 18.02 40.14
N SER A 518 25.67 17.11 40.24
CA SER A 518 24.80 16.75 39.13
C SER A 518 23.81 17.87 38.84
N GLN A 519 23.22 18.46 39.88
CA GLN A 519 22.32 19.60 39.73
C GLN A 519 23.05 20.85 39.21
N ASP A 520 24.30 21.08 39.62
CA ASP A 520 25.13 22.16 39.06
C ASP A 520 25.39 21.97 37.56
N ALA A 521 25.56 20.74 37.10
CA ALA A 521 25.77 20.44 35.69
C ALA A 521 24.48 20.64 34.86
N ILE A 522 23.34 20.22 35.39
CA ILE A 522 22.02 20.44 34.78
C ILE A 522 21.75 21.95 34.68
N GLU A 523 21.91 22.69 35.78
CA GLU A 523 21.67 24.14 35.79
C GLU A 523 22.62 24.90 34.86
N ALA A 524 23.89 24.48 34.74
CA ALA A 524 24.82 25.07 33.77
C ALA A 524 24.33 24.91 32.31
N ALA A 525 23.71 23.78 31.98
CA ALA A 525 23.10 23.56 30.66
C ALA A 525 21.81 24.37 30.47
N CYS A 526 20.97 24.44 31.51
CA CYS A 526 19.79 25.31 31.49
C CYS A 526 20.19 26.78 31.28
N ASP A 527 21.25 27.25 31.95
CA ASP A 527 21.80 28.61 31.81
C ASP A 527 22.35 28.85 30.40
N ALA A 528 23.10 27.89 29.85
CA ALA A 528 23.65 27.98 28.49
C ALA A 528 22.55 28.26 27.46
N TYR A 529 21.43 27.53 27.53
CA TYR A 529 20.32 27.73 26.62
C TYR A 529 19.47 28.96 26.97
N ASN A 530 18.94 29.04 28.19
CA ASN A 530 17.94 30.07 28.56
C ASN A 530 18.52 31.49 28.61
N ILE A 531 19.82 31.63 28.91
CA ILE A 531 20.47 32.95 29.03
C ILE A 531 21.26 33.28 27.77
N SER A 532 21.93 32.30 27.18
CA SER A 532 22.93 32.54 26.13
C SER A 532 22.51 32.03 24.75
N GLY A 533 21.39 31.30 24.64
CA GLY A 533 20.92 30.71 23.38
C GLY A 533 21.85 29.64 22.82
N ILE A 534 22.63 28.97 23.67
CA ILE A 534 23.59 27.93 23.29
C ILE A 534 22.96 26.56 23.55
N THR A 535 22.85 25.74 22.50
CA THR A 535 22.34 24.37 22.60
C THR A 535 23.38 23.46 23.25
N VAL A 536 22.95 22.52 24.11
CA VAL A 536 23.85 21.56 24.76
C VAL A 536 23.36 20.13 24.50
N HIS A 537 24.12 19.37 23.70
CA HIS A 537 23.93 17.93 23.53
C HIS A 537 24.81 17.18 24.53
N ALA A 538 24.37 16.00 24.96
CA ALA A 538 25.10 15.19 25.93
C ALA A 538 25.36 13.76 25.43
N ILE A 539 26.58 13.27 25.62
CA ILE A 539 27.00 11.91 25.27
C ILE A 539 27.39 11.17 26.54
N GLY A 540 26.66 10.12 26.87
CA GLY A 540 27.00 9.18 27.92
C GLY A 540 27.64 7.91 27.36
N PHE A 541 28.67 7.38 28.02
CA PHE A 541 29.28 6.14 27.54
C PHE A 541 29.93 5.30 28.66
N GLY A 542 29.96 4.00 28.45
CA GLY A 542 30.50 3.04 29.42
C GLY A 542 29.54 2.68 30.56
N GLU A 543 29.90 1.67 31.35
CA GLU A 543 28.98 1.03 32.32
C GLU A 543 28.67 1.87 33.57
N ASN A 544 29.47 2.90 33.87
CA ASN A 544 29.35 3.70 35.10
C ASN A 544 28.72 5.08 34.87
N VAL A 545 28.21 5.33 33.67
CA VAL A 545 27.68 6.61 33.26
C VAL A 545 26.42 6.97 34.06
N ASP A 546 26.27 8.27 34.37
CA ASP A 546 25.06 8.82 34.96
C ASP A 546 24.10 9.33 33.88
N GLU A 547 23.43 8.38 33.22
CA GLU A 547 22.50 8.69 32.11
C GLU A 547 21.41 9.68 32.52
N ALA A 548 20.87 9.55 33.74
CA ALA A 548 19.80 10.40 34.22
C ALA A 548 20.23 11.87 34.33
N THR A 549 21.47 12.12 34.75
CA THR A 549 22.02 13.48 34.80
C THR A 549 22.30 14.00 33.38
N LEU A 550 22.88 13.19 32.49
CA LEU A 550 23.19 13.61 31.12
C LEU A 550 21.95 13.84 30.24
N GLN A 551 20.90 13.02 30.41
CA GLN A 551 19.60 13.24 29.77
C GLN A 551 18.96 14.56 30.22
N GLN A 552 19.07 14.89 31.51
CA GLN A 552 18.58 16.16 32.02
C GLN A 552 19.42 17.34 31.53
N ILE A 553 20.74 17.20 31.40
CA ILE A 553 21.63 18.21 30.79
C ILE A 553 21.18 18.51 29.36
N ALA A 554 21.02 17.47 28.53
CA ALA A 554 20.56 17.62 27.16
C ALA A 554 19.17 18.27 27.08
N SER A 555 18.21 17.75 27.84
CA SER A 555 16.84 18.28 27.88
C SER A 555 16.79 19.73 28.34
N CYS A 556 17.59 20.14 29.33
CA CYS A 556 17.62 21.53 29.79
C CYS A 556 18.35 22.46 28.82
N GLY A 557 19.38 21.95 28.15
CA GLY A 557 20.14 22.65 27.13
C GLY A 557 19.49 22.66 25.75
N ASN A 558 18.25 22.21 25.62
CA ASN A 558 17.52 22.07 24.36
C ASN A 558 18.30 21.28 23.28
N GLY A 559 19.06 20.28 23.70
CA GLY A 559 19.78 19.36 22.83
C GLY A 559 19.40 17.91 23.09
N ASP A 560 20.03 17.03 22.34
CA ASP A 560 19.79 15.58 22.38
C ASP A 560 20.77 14.85 23.30
N TYR A 561 20.30 13.72 23.84
CA TYR A 561 21.11 12.78 24.61
C TYR A 561 21.44 11.55 23.77
N TYR A 562 22.71 11.15 23.79
CA TYR A 562 23.22 9.97 23.10
C TYR A 562 23.89 9.04 24.11
N PHE A 563 23.66 7.74 23.96
CA PHE A 563 24.35 6.70 24.73
C PHE A 563 25.24 5.87 23.81
N SER A 564 26.44 5.53 24.28
CA SER A 564 27.41 4.73 23.51
C SER A 564 28.05 3.63 24.35
N ALA A 565 28.23 2.44 23.76
CA ALA A 565 29.31 1.56 24.20
C ALA A 565 30.67 2.21 23.89
N VAL A 566 31.73 1.85 24.62
CA VAL A 566 33.06 2.49 24.48
C VAL A 566 33.64 2.30 23.08
N ASP A 567 33.32 1.21 22.39
CA ASP A 567 33.77 0.88 21.04
C ASP A 567 32.95 1.57 19.92
N GLU A 568 31.76 2.06 20.22
CA GLU A 568 30.85 2.75 19.28
C GLU A 568 30.94 4.29 19.39
N LEU A 569 31.78 4.82 20.30
CA LEU A 569 31.83 6.25 20.62
C LEU A 569 32.23 7.12 19.43
N VAL A 570 32.99 6.59 18.48
CA VAL A 570 33.36 7.29 17.24
C VAL A 570 32.14 7.52 16.35
N ASP A 571 31.30 6.49 16.19
CA ASP A 571 30.10 6.53 15.35
C ASP A 571 29.06 7.49 15.95
N ILE A 572 28.92 7.50 17.28
CA ILE A 572 28.05 8.45 17.98
C ILE A 572 28.52 9.89 17.79
N TYR A 573 29.82 10.18 17.92
CA TYR A 573 30.33 11.53 17.66
C TYR A 573 30.14 11.96 16.19
N GLU A 574 30.20 11.03 15.25
CA GLU A 574 29.85 11.30 13.85
C GLU A 574 28.37 11.68 13.73
N GLN A 575 27.49 10.89 14.34
CA GLN A 575 26.05 11.12 14.35
C GLN A 575 25.71 12.48 14.98
N VAL A 576 26.31 12.81 16.13
CA VAL A 576 26.11 14.12 16.78
C VAL A 576 26.59 15.25 15.88
N ALA A 577 27.76 15.13 15.24
CA ALA A 577 28.23 16.15 14.30
C ALA A 577 27.28 16.32 13.11
N GLN A 578 26.78 15.20 12.55
CA GLN A 578 25.83 15.22 11.44
C GLN A 578 24.47 15.80 11.87
N ASN A 579 23.99 15.50 13.07
CA ASN A 579 22.75 16.06 13.61
C ASN A 579 22.91 17.55 13.87
N ILE A 580 24.02 18.01 14.44
CA ILE A 580 24.33 19.45 14.57
C ILE A 580 24.45 20.13 13.21
N ILE A 581 24.89 19.44 12.16
CA ILE A 581 24.90 20.00 10.82
C ILE A 581 23.48 20.00 10.22
N ALA A 582 22.70 18.95 10.44
CA ALA A 582 21.37 18.74 9.86
C ALA A 582 20.26 19.55 10.56
N GLU A 583 20.37 19.79 11.87
CA GLU A 583 19.55 20.75 12.62
C GLU A 583 19.67 22.18 12.06
N TYR A 584 20.69 22.45 11.23
CA TYR A 584 20.96 23.81 10.73
C TYR A 584 21.23 23.89 9.20
N ILE A 585 21.12 22.77 8.47
CA ILE A 585 20.83 22.74 7.02
C ILE A 585 19.35 22.39 6.91
N GLU A 586 18.50 23.37 7.20
CA GLU A 586 17.06 23.17 7.13
C GLU A 586 16.50 23.57 5.77
N GLN A 587 15.42 22.90 5.37
CA GLN A 587 14.59 23.34 4.25
C GLN A 587 13.88 24.67 4.55
N THR A 588 13.75 25.10 5.81
CA THR A 588 13.08 26.34 6.28
C THR A 588 13.76 27.64 5.84
N ILE A 589 13.00 28.73 5.85
CA ILE A 589 13.45 30.09 5.50
C ILE A 589 13.44 31.00 6.74
N ASP A 590 14.48 31.82 6.94
CA ASP A 590 14.44 32.99 7.85
C ASP A 590 14.43 34.29 7.05
N ILE A 591 13.65 35.26 7.52
CA ILE A 591 13.37 36.46 6.76
C ILE A 591 14.25 37.61 7.23
N VAL A 592 15.01 38.18 6.29
CA VAL A 592 15.51 39.56 6.39
C VAL A 592 14.53 40.50 5.63
N GLY A 593 13.41 40.89 6.24
CA GLY A 593 12.43 41.81 5.65
C GLY A 593 10.95 41.41 5.78
N ASP A 594 10.09 42.06 4.99
CA ASP A 594 8.64 41.77 4.87
C ASP A 594 8.37 41.14 3.49
N LEU A 595 8.72 39.87 3.35
CA LEU A 595 8.55 39.10 2.12
C LEU A 595 7.26 38.27 2.19
N HIS A 596 6.48 38.30 1.12
CA HIS A 596 5.21 37.60 1.03
C HIS A 596 4.92 37.20 -0.43
N ALA A 597 4.45 35.98 -0.62
CA ALA A 597 3.98 35.46 -1.89
C ALA A 597 2.83 34.47 -1.67
N ARG A 598 2.08 34.18 -2.74
CA ARG A 598 1.01 33.19 -2.73
C ARG A 598 1.10 32.30 -3.96
N LEU A 599 1.19 30.99 -3.75
CA LEU A 599 0.88 29.96 -4.72
C LEU A 599 -0.55 29.47 -4.45
N PHE A 600 -1.38 29.38 -5.47
CA PHE A 600 -2.76 28.92 -5.31
C PHE A 600 -2.87 27.42 -5.61
N GLU A 601 -3.73 26.73 -4.87
CA GLU A 601 -3.96 25.27 -4.92
C GLU A 601 -4.59 24.77 -6.23
N ASP A 602 -4.97 25.66 -7.15
CA ASP A 602 -5.40 25.35 -8.51
C ASP A 602 -4.25 25.30 -9.53
N SER A 603 -3.01 25.50 -9.08
CA SER A 603 -1.81 25.32 -9.90
C SER A 603 -1.53 23.83 -10.11
N TYR A 604 -1.09 23.45 -11.31
CA TYR A 604 -0.78 22.04 -11.62
C TYR A 604 0.28 21.87 -12.71
N ILE A 605 0.88 20.68 -12.75
CA ILE A 605 1.64 20.15 -13.89
C ILE A 605 0.78 19.08 -14.54
N GLN A 606 0.47 19.22 -15.82
CA GLN A 606 -0.27 18.23 -16.59
C GLN A 606 0.69 17.51 -17.54
N PHE A 607 0.56 16.19 -17.67
CA PHE A 607 1.46 15.41 -18.52
C PHE A 607 0.72 14.29 -19.27
N ASP A 608 0.97 14.20 -20.57
CA ASP A 608 0.40 13.17 -21.43
C ASP A 608 1.34 11.97 -21.56
N TYR A 609 0.79 10.77 -21.42
CA TYR A 609 1.49 9.50 -21.62
C TYR A 609 0.50 8.42 -22.08
N GLU A 610 1.04 7.34 -22.68
CA GLU A 610 0.25 6.16 -23.05
C GLU A 610 -0.15 5.39 -21.78
N GLN A 611 -1.44 5.42 -21.43
CA GLN A 611 -1.98 4.65 -20.31
C GLN A 611 -2.01 3.15 -20.65
N GLN A 612 -1.55 2.32 -19.72
CA GLN A 612 -1.76 0.89 -19.81
C GLN A 612 -3.21 0.57 -19.44
N ASN A 613 -3.78 -0.45 -20.09
CA ASN A 613 -5.11 -0.93 -19.73
C ASN A 613 -5.10 -1.48 -18.30
N ILE A 614 -5.87 -0.85 -17.42
CA ILE A 614 -6.09 -1.37 -16.07
C ILE A 614 -6.81 -2.71 -16.20
N PRO A 615 -6.26 -3.82 -15.66
CA PRO A 615 -6.91 -5.11 -15.68
C PRO A 615 -8.28 -5.06 -14.98
N VAL A 616 -9.25 -5.82 -15.49
CA VAL A 616 -10.56 -5.95 -14.84
C VAL A 616 -10.43 -6.91 -13.67
N GLY A 617 -10.79 -6.47 -12.46
CA GLY A 617 -10.77 -7.28 -11.25
C GLY A 617 -11.09 -6.44 -10.01
N LEU A 618 -11.01 -7.05 -8.84
CA LEU A 618 -11.07 -6.37 -7.56
C LEU A 618 -9.77 -5.59 -7.36
N ILE A 619 -9.89 -4.26 -7.21
CA ILE A 619 -8.77 -3.36 -6.92
C ILE A 619 -8.70 -3.19 -5.41
N ILE A 620 -7.55 -3.52 -4.82
CA ILE A 620 -7.30 -3.43 -3.37
C ILE A 620 -6.05 -2.60 -3.16
N THR A 621 -6.12 -1.60 -2.28
CA THR A 621 -4.95 -0.82 -1.85
C THR A 621 -4.61 -1.19 -0.41
N LEU A 622 -3.35 -1.57 -0.20
CA LEU A 622 -2.81 -2.03 1.07
C LEU A 622 -1.72 -1.06 1.53
N GLU A 623 -1.63 -0.85 2.85
CA GLU A 623 -0.61 -0.02 3.49
C GLU A 623 0.21 -0.86 4.46
N LYS A 624 1.53 -0.71 4.41
CA LYS A 624 2.48 -1.41 5.28
C LYS A 624 3.51 -0.43 5.81
N ILE A 625 3.54 -0.24 7.12
CA ILE A 625 4.55 0.57 7.81
C ILE A 625 5.90 -0.16 7.74
N PHE A 626 6.99 0.61 7.67
CA PHE A 626 8.36 0.11 7.70
C PHE A 626 8.63 -0.69 8.99
N ASP A 627 9.57 -1.64 8.91
CA ASP A 627 9.96 -2.47 10.04
C ASP A 627 11.00 -1.75 10.93
N ASP A 628 11.79 -0.84 10.33
CA ASP A 628 12.78 0.02 10.98
C ASP A 628 13.01 1.32 10.19
N ASP A 629 13.94 2.16 10.64
CA ASP A 629 14.25 3.46 10.00
C ASP A 629 14.85 3.35 8.57
N TYR A 630 15.17 2.15 8.09
CA TYR A 630 15.82 1.93 6.79
C TYR A 630 14.98 1.12 5.81
N SER A 631 14.08 0.27 6.30
CA SER A 631 13.48 -0.77 5.47
C SER A 631 12.07 -1.20 5.90
N GLY A 632 11.32 -1.67 4.91
CA GLY A 632 10.03 -2.32 5.10
C GLY A 632 9.86 -3.49 4.13
N ASN A 633 9.22 -4.55 4.59
CA ASN A 633 8.80 -5.66 3.73
C ASN A 633 7.31 -5.58 3.38
N PHE A 634 6.95 -6.10 2.21
CA PHE A 634 5.56 -6.35 1.82
C PHE A 634 5.47 -7.60 0.94
N PHE A 635 4.27 -8.17 0.85
CA PHE A 635 4.02 -9.41 0.11
C PHE A 635 2.95 -9.19 -0.96
N VAL A 636 3.19 -9.75 -2.14
CA VAL A 636 2.23 -9.75 -3.26
C VAL A 636 1.94 -11.19 -3.66
N GLU A 637 0.67 -11.55 -3.74
CA GLU A 637 0.27 -12.91 -4.11
C GLU A 637 0.56 -13.26 -5.57
N SER A 638 0.80 -14.54 -5.83
CA SER A 638 1.18 -15.01 -7.17
C SER A 638 0.07 -14.96 -8.22
N ASP A 639 -1.19 -14.91 -7.81
CA ASP A 639 -2.38 -14.79 -8.67
C ASP A 639 -2.92 -13.35 -8.72
N SER A 640 -2.27 -12.42 -8.02
CA SER A 640 -2.55 -10.99 -8.06
C SER A 640 -1.63 -10.27 -9.04
N SER A 641 -2.10 -9.14 -9.55
CA SER A 641 -1.30 -8.25 -10.41
C SER A 641 -1.11 -6.90 -9.74
N ILE A 642 0.12 -6.39 -9.72
CA ILE A 642 0.40 -5.06 -9.16
C ILE A 642 -0.06 -3.97 -10.14
N LEU A 643 -0.90 -3.05 -9.66
CA LEU A 643 -1.27 -1.85 -10.39
C LEU A 643 -0.29 -0.72 -10.10
N GLU A 644 0.10 -0.57 -8.85
CA GLU A 644 1.02 0.48 -8.42
C GLU A 644 1.69 0.13 -7.09
N THR A 645 2.91 0.62 -6.90
CA THR A 645 3.61 0.59 -5.61
C THR A 645 4.28 1.93 -5.36
N ARG A 646 4.04 2.49 -4.17
CA ARG A 646 4.55 3.78 -3.72
C ARG A 646 5.19 3.63 -2.35
N VAL A 647 6.22 4.42 -2.10
CA VAL A 647 6.89 4.51 -0.80
C VAL A 647 6.79 5.95 -0.33
N THR A 648 6.34 6.14 0.91
CA THR A 648 6.33 7.44 1.59
C THR A 648 7.66 7.68 2.30
N SER A 649 8.13 8.92 2.31
CA SER A 649 9.36 9.35 2.96
C SER A 649 9.12 10.50 3.91
N TYR A 650 9.08 10.22 5.21
CA TYR A 650 9.19 11.24 6.25
C TYR A 650 10.66 11.62 6.42
N SER A 651 11.14 12.46 5.50
CA SER A 651 12.52 12.94 5.41
C SER A 651 12.85 14.05 6.42
N GLY A 652 11.84 14.67 7.05
CA GLY A 652 12.00 15.77 7.98
C GLY A 652 12.73 16.95 7.33
N PRO A 653 13.75 17.55 7.95
CA PRO A 653 14.53 18.64 7.35
C PRO A 653 15.51 18.18 6.26
N ARG A 654 15.61 16.86 6.01
CA ARG A 654 16.53 16.26 5.03
C ARG A 654 15.80 16.00 3.71
N TRP A 655 16.50 15.41 2.74
CA TRP A 655 15.89 14.99 1.48
C TRP A 655 15.83 13.47 1.38
N THR A 656 14.80 12.95 0.75
CA THR A 656 14.71 11.58 0.24
C THR A 656 15.87 11.35 -0.72
N ALA A 657 16.87 10.59 -0.29
CA ALA A 657 18.14 10.48 -1.00
C ALA A 657 18.14 9.28 -1.95
N ASN A 658 17.81 8.09 -1.43
CA ASN A 658 17.78 6.86 -2.21
C ASN A 658 16.58 5.99 -1.83
N VAL A 659 15.98 5.35 -2.84
CA VAL A 659 15.01 4.28 -2.65
C VAL A 659 15.43 3.09 -3.50
N GLY A 660 15.39 1.90 -2.92
CA GLY A 660 15.67 0.64 -3.60
C GLY A 660 14.65 -0.44 -3.26
N ILE A 661 14.54 -1.43 -4.15
CA ILE A 661 13.72 -2.63 -3.95
C ILE A 661 14.50 -3.87 -4.38
N ASP A 662 14.61 -4.87 -3.50
CA ASP A 662 15.33 -6.13 -3.75
C ASP A 662 16.75 -5.95 -4.31
N GLY A 663 17.46 -4.93 -3.82
CA GLY A 663 18.80 -4.56 -4.27
C GLY A 663 18.88 -3.77 -5.59
N ASN A 664 17.75 -3.46 -6.23
CA ASN A 664 17.69 -2.57 -7.39
C ASN A 664 17.48 -1.12 -6.94
N SER A 665 18.21 -0.18 -7.53
CA SER A 665 18.00 1.26 -7.28
C SER A 665 16.78 1.74 -8.07
N VAL A 666 15.81 2.32 -7.36
CA VAL A 666 14.57 2.89 -7.91
C VAL A 666 14.70 4.40 -8.08
N TYR A 667 15.22 5.06 -7.06
CA TYR A 667 15.40 6.51 -7.02
C TYR A 667 16.72 6.88 -6.37
N ASN A 668 17.38 7.91 -6.89
CA ASN A 668 18.58 8.50 -6.32
C ASN A 668 18.62 10.01 -6.66
N LEU A 669 18.47 10.85 -5.63
CA LEU A 669 18.42 12.30 -5.79
C LEU A 669 19.70 12.90 -6.38
N SER A 670 20.87 12.31 -6.06
CA SER A 670 22.18 12.78 -6.55
C SER A 670 22.33 12.69 -8.07
N THR A 671 21.49 11.92 -8.76
CA THR A 671 21.47 11.83 -10.21
C THR A 671 20.96 13.12 -10.88
N TYR A 672 20.16 13.92 -10.16
CA TYR A 672 19.68 15.21 -10.63
C TYR A 672 20.67 16.35 -10.34
N GLY A 673 21.37 16.27 -9.20
CA GLY A 673 22.39 17.26 -8.84
C GLY A 673 22.99 17.00 -7.46
N SER A 674 24.09 17.69 -7.16
CA SER A 674 24.80 17.57 -5.88
C SER A 674 24.34 18.58 -4.81
N ASP A 675 23.54 19.58 -5.21
CA ASP A 675 23.05 20.65 -4.35
C ASP A 675 21.56 20.42 -4.08
N TYR A 676 21.26 19.66 -3.02
CA TYR A 676 19.89 19.19 -2.73
C TYR A 676 18.91 20.35 -2.46
N ILE A 677 19.39 21.49 -1.97
CA ILE A 677 18.59 22.71 -1.76
C ILE A 677 17.98 23.25 -3.07
N LYS A 678 18.66 23.02 -4.20
CA LYS A 678 18.15 23.42 -5.53
C LYS A 678 17.19 22.40 -6.15
N LEU A 679 17.15 21.20 -5.58
CA LEU A 679 16.31 20.09 -5.99
C LEU A 679 15.06 20.04 -5.11
N GLY A 680 14.13 19.16 -5.47
CA GLY A 680 12.97 18.82 -4.65
C GLY A 680 13.23 17.66 -3.69
N ASP A 681 12.26 17.42 -2.82
CA ASP A 681 12.23 16.31 -1.87
C ASP A 681 10.94 15.50 -2.07
N PRO A 682 10.98 14.42 -2.85
CA PRO A 682 9.79 13.62 -3.10
C PRO A 682 9.34 12.89 -1.84
N TYR A 683 8.22 13.32 -1.25
CA TYR A 683 7.57 12.56 -0.17
C TYR A 683 7.12 11.19 -0.68
N ILE A 684 6.65 11.11 -1.93
CA ILE A 684 6.29 9.85 -2.60
C ILE A 684 7.33 9.48 -3.64
N VAL A 685 7.80 8.24 -3.57
CA VAL A 685 8.58 7.59 -4.63
C VAL A 685 7.84 6.36 -5.14
N ASN A 686 7.49 6.38 -6.43
CA ASN A 686 6.88 5.25 -7.11
C ASN A 686 7.93 4.20 -7.47
N ILE A 687 7.60 2.93 -7.22
CA ILE A 687 8.39 1.77 -7.63
C ILE A 687 7.83 1.25 -8.95
N PRO A 688 8.66 1.10 -10.01
CA PRO A 688 8.21 0.52 -11.26
C PRO A 688 7.62 -0.88 -11.07
N ASN A 689 6.38 -1.09 -11.56
CA ASN A 689 5.68 -2.38 -11.49
C ASN A 689 6.48 -3.56 -12.04
N SER A 690 7.42 -3.32 -12.96
CA SER A 690 8.31 -4.38 -13.50
C SER A 690 9.28 -4.97 -12.46
N LEU A 691 9.47 -4.30 -11.33
CA LEU A 691 10.32 -4.76 -10.22
C LEU A 691 9.53 -5.50 -9.13
N VAL A 692 8.19 -5.44 -9.18
CA VAL A 692 7.30 -6.04 -8.19
C VAL A 692 6.58 -7.22 -8.84
N GLY A 693 6.81 -8.42 -8.32
CA GLY A 693 6.22 -9.67 -8.80
C GLY A 693 5.40 -10.35 -7.71
N GLY A 694 5.04 -11.62 -7.91
CA GLY A 694 4.50 -12.43 -6.81
C GLY A 694 5.61 -12.88 -5.87
N GLY A 695 5.46 -12.61 -4.58
CA GLY A 695 6.41 -12.95 -3.52
C GLY A 695 6.59 -11.84 -2.48
N GLU A 696 7.57 -12.05 -1.61
CA GLU A 696 8.01 -11.07 -0.62
C GLU A 696 9.03 -10.11 -1.24
N HIS A 697 8.89 -8.83 -0.94
CA HIS A 697 9.71 -7.74 -1.46
C HIS A 697 10.22 -6.88 -0.31
N ILE A 698 11.48 -6.45 -0.40
CA ILE A 698 12.11 -5.57 0.60
C ILE A 698 12.41 -4.22 -0.03
N VAL A 699 11.87 -3.17 0.55
CA VAL A 699 12.13 -1.79 0.19
C VAL A 699 13.14 -1.20 1.17
N ASN A 700 14.13 -0.49 0.65
CA ASN A 700 15.08 0.29 1.43
C ASN A 700 14.97 1.78 1.08
N LEU A 701 15.01 2.64 2.09
CA LEU A 701 14.98 4.09 1.92
C LEU A 701 16.04 4.74 2.79
N THR A 702 16.80 5.68 2.22
CA THR A 702 17.71 6.56 2.97
C THR A 702 17.44 8.02 2.67
N THR A 703 17.73 8.87 3.65
CA THR A 703 17.66 10.32 3.54
C THR A 703 19.06 10.91 3.51
N GLY A 704 19.18 12.20 3.21
CA GLY A 704 20.47 12.88 3.29
C GLY A 704 20.38 14.37 2.97
N VAL A 705 21.43 15.11 3.33
CA VAL A 705 21.57 16.55 3.03
C VAL A 705 22.50 16.83 1.84
N ALA A 706 23.22 15.81 1.38
CA ALA A 706 24.16 15.86 0.26
C ALA A 706 24.38 14.45 -0.33
N PRO A 707 24.97 14.31 -1.55
CA PRO A 707 25.18 13.02 -2.18
C PRO A 707 25.98 11.98 -1.37
N ASP A 708 27.00 12.43 -0.64
CA ASP A 708 27.87 11.56 0.15
C ASP A 708 27.36 11.36 1.60
N ASN A 709 26.21 11.96 1.93
CA ASN A 709 25.55 11.86 3.22
C ASN A 709 24.34 10.93 3.08
N SER A 710 24.45 9.73 3.63
CA SER A 710 23.34 8.76 3.67
C SER A 710 22.99 8.49 5.12
N THR A 711 21.84 8.97 5.53
CA THR A 711 21.30 8.82 6.88
C THR A 711 20.03 7.98 6.86
N GLN A 712 19.64 7.47 8.03
CA GLN A 712 18.39 6.73 8.18
C GLN A 712 17.16 7.56 7.79
N GLY A 713 16.11 6.89 7.32
CA GLY A 713 14.80 7.47 7.10
C GLY A 713 14.02 7.63 8.40
N SER A 714 12.82 7.06 8.44
CA SER A 714 11.91 7.05 9.57
C SER A 714 11.16 5.72 9.60
N ASP A 715 11.02 5.12 10.78
CA ASP A 715 10.15 3.96 11.02
C ASP A 715 8.68 4.23 10.67
N SER A 716 8.29 5.51 10.53
CA SER A 716 6.95 5.94 10.15
C SER A 716 6.70 5.90 8.64
N ASN A 717 7.73 5.61 7.83
CA ASN A 717 7.58 5.41 6.40
C ASN A 717 6.62 4.24 6.11
N LYS A 718 5.97 4.31 4.95
CA LYS A 718 4.98 3.32 4.51
C LYS A 718 5.18 2.92 3.06
N ILE A 719 4.92 1.65 2.79
CA ILE A 719 4.73 1.07 1.48
C ILE A 719 3.23 1.02 1.22
N ILE A 720 2.77 1.71 0.18
CA ILE A 720 1.38 1.72 -0.26
C ILE A 720 1.35 1.04 -1.62
N TYR A 721 0.62 -0.06 -1.74
CA TYR A 721 0.58 -0.82 -2.97
C TYR A 721 -0.85 -1.25 -3.32
N THR A 722 -1.16 -1.17 -4.60
CA THR A 722 -2.47 -1.49 -5.13
C THR A 722 -2.36 -2.73 -6.02
N ILE A 723 -3.13 -3.75 -5.70
CA ILE A 723 -3.22 -5.00 -6.47
C ILE A 723 -4.58 -5.11 -7.15
N VAL A 724 -4.60 -5.80 -8.28
CA VAL A 724 -5.81 -6.29 -8.93
C VAL A 724 -5.83 -7.80 -8.84
N LYS A 725 -6.87 -8.34 -8.19
CA LYS A 725 -7.14 -9.77 -8.06
C LYS A 725 -8.49 -10.10 -8.69
N ASN A 726 -8.60 -11.24 -9.36
CA ASN A 726 -9.90 -11.71 -9.85
C ASN A 726 -10.68 -12.39 -8.70
N ALA A 727 -11.35 -11.60 -7.85
CA ALA A 727 -12.14 -12.11 -6.74
C ALA A 727 -13.57 -12.46 -7.19
N SER A 728 -13.73 -13.60 -7.86
CA SER A 728 -15.06 -14.13 -8.18
C SER A 728 -15.09 -15.65 -8.17
N SER A 729 -16.08 -16.20 -7.48
CA SER A 729 -16.30 -17.64 -7.38
C SER A 729 -17.74 -18.01 -7.74
N PHE A 730 -17.96 -19.27 -8.08
CA PHE A 730 -19.24 -19.79 -8.56
C PHE A 730 -19.71 -20.96 -7.71
N SER A 731 -21.02 -21.08 -7.53
CA SER A 731 -21.61 -22.34 -7.10
C SER A 731 -21.72 -23.32 -8.27
N PRO A 732 -21.66 -24.64 -8.02
CA PRO A 732 -22.22 -25.61 -8.97
C PRO A 732 -23.74 -25.38 -9.14
N ILE A 733 -24.36 -26.14 -10.07
CA ILE A 733 -25.82 -26.13 -10.21
C ILE A 733 -26.43 -26.88 -9.03
N LEU A 734 -27.23 -26.17 -8.21
CA LEU A 734 -27.82 -26.66 -6.96
C LEU A 734 -29.34 -26.45 -6.92
N SER A 735 -30.04 -26.99 -5.91
CA SER A 735 -31.51 -27.06 -5.89
C SER A 735 -32.21 -25.89 -5.17
N THR A 736 -31.50 -25.10 -4.36
CA THR A 736 -32.02 -23.95 -3.62
C THR A 736 -31.14 -22.71 -3.84
N ALA A 737 -31.68 -21.53 -3.55
CA ALA A 737 -31.01 -20.24 -3.64
C ALA A 737 -31.69 -19.23 -2.70
N ASP A 738 -31.84 -19.60 -1.43
CA ASP A 738 -32.47 -18.81 -0.38
C ASP A 738 -31.48 -17.81 0.25
N GLY A 739 -30.23 -18.21 0.48
CA GLY A 739 -29.19 -17.38 1.11
C GLY A 739 -29.14 -17.44 2.65
N CYS A 740 -28.38 -16.55 3.29
CA CYS A 740 -28.22 -16.47 4.75
C CYS A 740 -27.61 -15.13 5.23
N ASP A 741 -27.66 -14.88 6.54
CA ASP A 741 -26.93 -13.79 7.20
C ASP A 741 -25.48 -14.20 7.48
N TRP A 742 -24.53 -13.63 6.76
CA TRP A 742 -23.09 -13.88 6.91
C TRP A 742 -22.46 -13.06 8.03
N SER A 743 -21.59 -13.69 8.81
CA SER A 743 -20.62 -13.04 9.71
C SER A 743 -19.20 -13.40 9.26
N ILE A 744 -18.43 -12.42 8.83
CA ILE A 744 -17.10 -12.57 8.22
C ILE A 744 -16.06 -11.87 9.10
N GLU A 745 -15.02 -12.58 9.53
CA GLU A 745 -13.90 -12.06 10.33
C GLU A 745 -12.68 -11.80 9.44
N PHE A 746 -11.97 -10.69 9.69
CA PHE A 746 -10.75 -10.29 8.97
C PHE A 746 -9.49 -10.45 9.85
N GLU A 747 -8.31 -10.32 9.23
CA GLU A 747 -7.00 -10.40 9.91
C GLU A 747 -6.84 -9.39 11.07
N ASP A 748 -7.43 -8.20 10.94
CA ASP A 748 -7.39 -7.15 11.96
C ASP A 748 -8.40 -7.34 13.11
N ASP A 749 -9.00 -8.54 13.20
CA ASP A 749 -10.08 -8.92 14.14
C ASP A 749 -11.39 -8.14 13.93
N SER A 750 -11.51 -7.34 12.85
CA SER A 750 -12.79 -6.71 12.50
C SER A 750 -13.78 -7.74 11.94
N VAL A 751 -15.08 -7.46 12.08
CA VAL A 751 -16.15 -8.36 11.64
C VAL A 751 -17.19 -7.59 10.84
N VAL A 752 -17.52 -8.09 9.65
CA VAL A 752 -18.61 -7.61 8.81
C VAL A 752 -19.78 -8.58 8.87
N ASN A 753 -20.99 -8.02 9.05
CA ASN A 753 -22.23 -8.78 8.98
C ASN A 753 -23.01 -8.35 7.73
N SER A 754 -23.44 -9.32 6.92
CA SER A 754 -24.17 -9.06 5.68
C SER A 754 -25.25 -10.10 5.39
N ALA A 755 -26.47 -9.64 5.12
CA ALA A 755 -27.51 -10.48 4.54
C ALA A 755 -27.22 -10.74 3.06
N ILE A 756 -27.13 -12.01 2.65
CA ILE A 756 -26.85 -12.39 1.27
C ILE A 756 -27.87 -13.44 0.79
N PRO A 757 -28.70 -13.12 -0.23
CA PRO A 757 -28.76 -11.86 -0.97
C PRO A 757 -29.25 -10.69 -0.09
N LYS A 758 -29.13 -9.44 -0.56
CA LYS A 758 -29.52 -8.25 0.25
C LYS A 758 -31.00 -8.27 0.64
N GLU A 759 -31.83 -8.94 -0.13
CA GLU A 759 -33.25 -9.16 0.13
C GLU A 759 -33.54 -10.36 1.04
N TYR A 760 -32.52 -11.01 1.61
CA TYR A 760 -32.71 -12.13 2.53
C TYR A 760 -33.53 -11.70 3.76
N LEU A 761 -34.61 -12.42 4.03
CA LEU A 761 -35.52 -12.19 5.17
C LEU A 761 -35.63 -13.41 6.09
N GLY A 762 -34.77 -14.42 5.88
CA GLY A 762 -34.78 -15.65 6.66
C GLY A 762 -34.11 -15.49 8.03
N SER A 763 -33.80 -16.60 8.66
CA SER A 763 -33.16 -16.63 9.99
C SER A 763 -31.92 -17.52 10.05
N GLU A 764 -31.44 -17.99 8.90
CA GLU A 764 -30.23 -18.79 8.80
C GLU A 764 -29.00 -17.88 8.85
N SER A 765 -27.95 -18.33 9.53
CA SER A 765 -26.70 -17.58 9.66
C SER A 765 -25.53 -18.43 9.18
N CYS A 766 -24.68 -17.82 8.36
CA CYS A 766 -23.44 -18.40 7.85
C CYS A 766 -22.23 -17.67 8.46
N TYR A 767 -21.11 -18.37 8.56
CA TYR A 767 -19.92 -17.85 9.24
C TYR A 767 -18.67 -18.13 8.43
N TYR A 768 -17.78 -17.15 8.38
CA TYR A 768 -16.39 -17.31 7.96
C TYR A 768 -15.53 -16.61 9.00
N ASN A 769 -15.04 -17.36 9.99
CA ASN A 769 -14.34 -16.79 11.14
C ASN A 769 -13.39 -17.81 11.76
N SER A 770 -12.53 -17.36 12.68
CA SER A 770 -11.53 -18.18 13.37
C SER A 770 -12.10 -19.37 14.15
N SER A 771 -13.42 -19.38 14.44
CA SER A 771 -14.10 -20.53 15.05
C SER A 771 -14.51 -21.61 14.03
N PHE A 772 -14.55 -21.27 12.74
CA PHE A 772 -14.90 -22.13 11.61
C PHE A 772 -13.91 -21.90 10.46
N SER A 773 -12.73 -22.53 10.52
CA SER A 773 -11.62 -22.29 9.59
C SER A 773 -11.93 -22.55 8.11
N ASP A 774 -12.86 -23.45 7.80
CA ASP A 774 -13.32 -23.73 6.43
C ASP A 774 -14.67 -23.03 6.12
N GLY A 775 -15.09 -22.11 6.98
CA GLY A 775 -16.43 -21.52 7.02
C GLY A 775 -17.54 -22.50 7.44
N LEU A 776 -18.74 -21.97 7.66
CA LEU A 776 -19.95 -22.72 8.01
C LEU A 776 -21.15 -22.18 7.24
N ILE A 777 -21.75 -23.05 6.43
CA ILE A 777 -23.03 -22.82 5.74
C ILE A 777 -24.10 -23.79 6.25
N VAL A 778 -25.37 -23.42 6.11
CA VAL A 778 -26.52 -24.18 6.64
C VAL A 778 -27.03 -25.20 5.63
N ASP A 779 -27.08 -24.83 4.34
CA ASP A 779 -27.52 -25.70 3.24
C ASP A 779 -26.47 -25.78 2.13
N ASN A 780 -25.88 -26.97 1.96
CA ASN A 780 -24.94 -27.25 0.86
C ASN A 780 -25.60 -27.31 -0.52
N ASN A 781 -26.94 -27.29 -0.60
CA ASN A 781 -27.69 -27.19 -1.84
C ASN A 781 -28.13 -25.76 -2.17
N ASP A 782 -27.74 -24.78 -1.35
CA ASP A 782 -28.03 -23.38 -1.59
C ASP A 782 -26.92 -22.73 -2.42
N ALA A 783 -27.28 -22.27 -3.61
CA ALA A 783 -26.36 -21.64 -4.55
C ALA A 783 -25.68 -20.39 -3.98
N TYR A 784 -26.39 -19.55 -3.22
CA TYR A 784 -25.82 -18.34 -2.63
C TYR A 784 -24.83 -18.67 -1.52
N GLN A 785 -25.20 -19.57 -0.60
CA GLN A 785 -24.34 -19.94 0.52
C GLN A 785 -23.02 -20.56 0.01
N VAL A 786 -23.09 -21.46 -0.97
CA VAL A 786 -21.91 -22.11 -1.56
C VAL A 786 -21.03 -21.14 -2.35
N ALA A 787 -21.63 -20.27 -3.17
CA ALA A 787 -20.85 -19.30 -3.95
C ALA A 787 -20.06 -18.34 -3.06
N VAL A 788 -20.68 -17.83 -1.98
CA VAL A 788 -20.02 -16.93 -1.03
C VAL A 788 -18.94 -17.67 -0.25
N LEU A 789 -19.20 -18.89 0.22
CA LEU A 789 -18.20 -19.69 0.92
C LEU A 789 -16.94 -19.90 0.06
N ASN A 790 -17.12 -20.25 -1.21
CA ASN A 790 -15.99 -20.44 -2.14
C ASN A 790 -15.22 -19.13 -2.36
N LEU A 791 -15.92 -18.00 -2.52
CA LEU A 791 -15.27 -16.69 -2.66
C LEU A 791 -14.44 -16.34 -1.42
N LEU A 792 -15.00 -16.50 -0.21
CA LEU A 792 -14.30 -16.19 1.03
C LEU A 792 -13.09 -17.12 1.24
N GLY A 793 -13.19 -18.39 0.86
CA GLY A 793 -12.05 -19.32 0.86
C GLY A 793 -10.96 -18.95 -0.16
N GLU A 794 -11.28 -18.29 -1.27
CA GLU A 794 -10.27 -17.73 -2.18
C GLU A 794 -9.60 -16.46 -1.63
N MET A 795 -10.21 -15.83 -0.62
CA MET A 795 -9.75 -14.61 0.02
C MET A 795 -9.06 -14.83 1.37
N ASP A 796 -9.11 -16.05 1.90
CA ASP A 796 -8.40 -16.53 3.08
C ASP A 796 -7.19 -17.35 2.62
N VAL A 797 -6.10 -16.64 2.39
CA VAL A 797 -4.91 -17.09 1.67
C VAL A 797 -4.03 -17.97 2.54
N ASP A 798 -4.01 -17.70 3.85
CA ASP A 798 -3.30 -18.53 4.82
C ASP A 798 -4.16 -19.65 5.42
N SER A 799 -5.45 -19.70 5.05
CA SER A 799 -6.44 -20.69 5.47
C SER A 799 -6.61 -20.75 6.99
N ASN A 800 -6.56 -19.59 7.65
CA ASN A 800 -6.68 -19.47 9.10
C ASN A 800 -8.13 -19.22 9.57
N GLY A 801 -9.09 -19.12 8.63
CA GLY A 801 -10.49 -18.82 8.89
C GLY A 801 -10.82 -17.33 8.94
N LYS A 802 -9.87 -16.46 8.62
CA LYS A 802 -10.05 -15.01 8.51
C LYS A 802 -9.73 -14.59 7.09
N VAL A 803 -10.39 -13.52 6.67
CA VAL A 803 -10.17 -12.98 5.33
C VAL A 803 -9.04 -11.96 5.36
N ASP A 804 -8.02 -12.15 4.50
CA ASP A 804 -6.83 -11.28 4.43
C ASP A 804 -7.17 -9.85 3.95
N PHE A 805 -8.24 -9.73 3.18
CA PHE A 805 -8.60 -8.48 2.52
C PHE A 805 -9.82 -7.84 3.17
N LEU A 806 -9.66 -6.65 3.75
CA LEU A 806 -10.76 -5.86 4.27
C LEU A 806 -11.70 -5.40 3.14
N PHE A 807 -12.99 -5.64 3.32
CA PHE A 807 -14.05 -5.10 2.47
C PHE A 807 -15.31 -4.80 3.27
N THR A 808 -16.14 -3.88 2.78
CA THR A 808 -17.40 -3.50 3.42
C THR A 808 -18.57 -4.34 2.92
N GLN A 809 -19.72 -4.24 3.60
CA GLN A 809 -20.97 -4.87 3.16
C GLN A 809 -21.36 -4.47 1.73
N GLU A 810 -20.98 -3.27 1.27
CA GLU A 810 -21.34 -2.79 -0.06
C GLU A 810 -20.45 -3.35 -1.17
N ASP A 811 -19.28 -3.86 -0.83
CA ASP A 811 -18.29 -4.38 -1.77
C ASP A 811 -18.58 -5.85 -2.15
N LEU A 812 -19.32 -6.56 -1.29
CA LEU A 812 -19.75 -7.92 -1.55
C LEU A 812 -21.03 -7.93 -2.42
N ALA A 813 -20.83 -8.24 -3.70
CA ALA A 813 -21.90 -8.39 -4.67
C ALA A 813 -22.12 -9.87 -4.99
N VAL A 814 -23.38 -10.27 -5.04
CA VAL A 814 -23.73 -11.62 -5.47
C VAL A 814 -24.74 -11.48 -6.58
N SER A 815 -24.36 -11.90 -7.79
CA SER A 815 -25.29 -11.98 -8.90
C SER A 815 -25.83 -13.39 -8.97
N LEU A 816 -27.15 -13.51 -8.86
CA LEU A 816 -27.85 -14.65 -9.37
C LEU A 816 -27.95 -14.47 -10.89
N ASP A 817 -27.08 -15.16 -11.63
CA ASP A 817 -27.46 -15.52 -12.98
C ASP A 817 -28.54 -16.59 -12.82
N GLU A 818 -29.79 -16.15 -12.63
CA GLU A 818 -30.95 -17.03 -12.59
C GLU A 818 -31.11 -17.65 -13.97
N VAL A 819 -30.32 -18.68 -14.26
CA VAL A 819 -30.60 -19.59 -15.36
C VAL A 819 -31.71 -20.54 -14.87
N ALA A 820 -32.89 -19.98 -14.67
CA ALA A 820 -34.09 -20.77 -14.41
C ALA A 820 -34.32 -21.69 -15.61
N GLY A 821 -34.52 -22.97 -15.33
CA GLY A 821 -34.76 -23.98 -16.37
C GLY A 821 -33.52 -24.66 -16.93
N ILE A 822 -32.35 -24.66 -16.24
CA ILE A 822 -31.34 -25.68 -16.51
C ILE A 822 -31.94 -27.04 -16.13
N PRO A 823 -32.21 -27.94 -17.09
CA PRO A 823 -32.64 -29.29 -16.76
C PRO A 823 -31.47 -29.95 -16.05
N PHE A 824 -31.69 -30.48 -14.84
CA PHE A 824 -30.67 -31.27 -14.16
C PHE A 824 -30.16 -32.40 -15.09
N THR A 825 -28.91 -32.83 -14.88
CA THR A 825 -28.21 -33.82 -15.73
C THR A 825 -28.80 -35.24 -15.70
N TRP A 826 -29.89 -35.46 -14.98
CA TRP A 826 -30.55 -36.75 -14.85
C TRP A 826 -31.74 -36.85 -15.81
N SER A 827 -32.03 -38.06 -16.30
CA SER A 827 -32.96 -38.28 -17.41
C SER A 827 -33.94 -39.43 -17.15
N SER A 828 -35.21 -39.25 -17.54
CA SER A 828 -36.23 -40.29 -17.51
C SER A 828 -36.47 -40.87 -18.91
N GLU A 829 -36.51 -42.20 -19.01
CA GLU A 829 -36.81 -42.91 -20.26
C GLU A 829 -38.32 -43.02 -20.45
N VAL A 830 -38.80 -42.52 -21.59
CA VAL A 830 -40.18 -42.69 -22.05
C VAL A 830 -40.19 -43.76 -23.12
N GLN A 831 -41.11 -44.71 -23.00
CA GLN A 831 -41.25 -45.82 -23.94
C GLN A 831 -42.67 -45.89 -24.48
N ALA A 832 -42.81 -45.87 -25.81
CA ALA A 832 -44.04 -46.29 -26.46
C ALA A 832 -43.82 -47.71 -27.00
N ARG A 833 -44.61 -48.66 -26.51
CA ARG A 833 -44.51 -50.07 -26.92
C ARG A 833 -45.74 -50.47 -27.68
N ARG A 834 -45.54 -51.25 -28.74
CA ARG A 834 -46.59 -51.92 -29.51
C ARG A 834 -46.41 -53.43 -29.35
N TRP A 835 -47.49 -54.16 -29.19
CA TRP A 835 -47.44 -55.62 -29.07
C TRP A 835 -48.56 -56.32 -29.83
N TYR A 836 -48.34 -57.59 -30.16
CA TYR A 836 -49.25 -58.44 -30.95
C TYR A 836 -49.84 -59.57 -30.12
#